data_AF-A0A3N9UN00-F1
#
_entry.id   AF-A0A3N9UN00-F1
#
_cell.length_a   1.000
_cell.length_b   1.000
_cell.length_c   1.000
_cell.angle_alpha   90.00
_cell.angle_beta   90.00
_cell.angle_gamma   90.00
#
_symmetry.space_group_name_H-M   'P 1'
#
loop_
_entity.id
_entity.type
_entity.pdbx_description
1 polymer ?
#
loop_
_entity_poly.entity_id
_entity_poly.type
_entity_poly.pdbx_seq_one_letter_code
_entity_poly.pdbx_strand_id
1 'polypeptide(L)'
;MMPSLYKFMKVFVVTEQGMAFYIARSIPIVRMKATPETLLVLIAVTILLTLNYASASAIVKSGESIQAAIDAAKPGETIEVYSGTYQESLQIGKQIVLKGIDSGSGLPQVVTDRGSAITIKGSGVILEGIWAKSASGWTGDAGILVTSNSNILRNNMASGSGNTGILLQMCVNNTISGNVAQSNGNEGILLKNCSRCLLTENQLKGNRYGIKMTGCYGTRIIGNTFANNKFNAIYLTNSQSNLIERNYASGSDAGLTMETCKDNIVRKNDFVGNDKGISVSYLDTGKDTKSSGKGVVISYSSMPSDDAVSCNNSIYQNNLTNRQNAYDTSLNYWDNGKLGNNYSDFNDPAEGCTGKKVCDSQHRIPGGSSVDEFPQSAPVKIPGRLTGLAGAVLQLFQTCFVPGGQMWVNYSAPTNKEVWAGIIDSGGKSESISGQSDLYLGQNITKDVALAAPDREGSFKLRMVDGNGSVIVSLPFNVTVPSLNASPSSVGMCENIAVTYRGASGQKNDWIGMFRTGSSDAVSRQTLESRESGTVTFSMSQSGNVEFKMFSAGASAPLAASNPVEITAISKTKVIAEPSRVSPGGTVTVTYWGAPASGTGIIGMYGMTRPDKEALEKRGLGGASCGSFTWRLPSSAGQYDFRMFQSDITSYNQGAYVNLAQSNVVTVG
;
A
#
# COMPACT_ATOMS: atom_id res chain seq x y z
N MET A 1 -32.79 3.90 44.04
CA MET A 1 -32.04 3.07 45.01
C MET A 1 -30.64 2.88 44.42
N MET A 2 -29.64 3.47 45.08
CA MET A 2 -28.18 3.56 44.80
C MET A 2 -27.66 4.23 43.50
N PRO A 3 -26.72 5.20 43.60
CA PRO A 3 -26.04 5.81 42.47
C PRO A 3 -24.72 5.08 42.13
N SER A 4 -24.44 4.93 40.83
CA SER A 4 -23.14 4.46 40.33
C SER A 4 -22.15 5.64 40.28
N LEU A 5 -21.14 5.62 41.14
CA LEU A 5 -20.04 6.58 41.15
C LEU A 5 -19.13 6.39 39.91
N TYR A 6 -19.04 7.40 39.06
CA TYR A 6 -17.92 7.53 38.12
C TYR A 6 -16.69 8.06 38.88
N LYS A 7 -15.66 7.21 39.09
CA LYS A 7 -14.35 7.67 39.58
C LYS A 7 -13.55 8.28 38.43
N PHE A 8 -13.23 9.56 38.53
CA PHE A 8 -12.23 10.22 37.69
C PHE A 8 -10.85 10.04 38.31
N MET A 9 -9.90 9.47 37.55
CA MET A 9 -8.48 9.46 37.94
C MET A 9 -7.79 10.65 37.29
N LYS A 10 -7.34 11.64 38.08
CA LYS A 10 -6.44 12.70 37.63
C LYS A 10 -5.01 12.22 37.82
N VAL A 11 -4.25 12.10 36.74
CA VAL A 11 -2.81 11.84 36.78
C VAL A 11 -2.09 13.18 36.65
N PHE A 12 -1.35 13.59 37.67
CA PHE A 12 -0.42 14.71 37.61
C PHE A 12 0.97 14.17 37.30
N VAL A 13 1.61 14.68 36.26
CA VAL A 13 3.04 14.45 35.99
C VAL A 13 3.79 15.69 36.47
N VAL A 14 4.62 15.54 37.50
CA VAL A 14 5.58 16.56 37.92
C VAL A 14 6.93 16.16 37.34
N THR A 15 7.54 17.01 36.53
CA THR A 15 8.93 16.88 36.08
C THR A 15 9.82 17.84 36.86
N GLU A 16 11.01 17.40 37.27
CA GLU A 16 12.00 18.21 38.01
C GLU A 16 12.63 19.37 37.21
N GLN A 17 12.19 19.62 35.99
CA GLN A 17 12.42 20.90 35.31
C GLN A 17 11.07 21.43 34.85
N GLY A 18 10.68 22.57 35.42
CA GLY A 18 9.35 23.15 35.27
C GLY A 18 9.05 23.59 33.83
N MET A 19 8.18 22.85 33.17
CA MET A 19 7.26 23.35 32.12
C MET A 19 6.09 22.36 32.01
N ALA A 20 4.88 22.82 32.35
CA ALA A 20 3.65 22.04 32.27
C ALA A 20 3.03 22.14 30.87
N PHE A 21 2.79 21.02 30.19
CA PHE A 21 1.93 20.94 29.01
C PHE A 21 0.64 20.18 29.35
N TYR A 22 -0.50 20.77 29.00
CA TYR A 22 -1.84 20.22 29.19
C TYR A 22 -2.22 19.39 27.96
N ILE A 23 -2.38 18.06 28.10
CA ILE A 23 -2.99 17.20 27.07
C ILE A 23 -4.30 16.66 27.61
N ALA A 24 -5.42 17.23 27.16
CA ALA A 24 -6.75 16.69 27.42
C ALA A 24 -7.22 15.92 26.19
N ARG A 25 -7.28 14.58 26.26
CA ARG A 25 -8.18 13.79 25.40
C ARG A 25 -8.76 12.61 26.17
N SER A 26 -10.09 12.61 26.26
CA SER A 26 -10.95 11.53 26.73
C SER A 26 -10.98 10.39 25.70
N ILE A 27 -10.83 9.14 26.12
CA ILE A 27 -10.97 7.95 25.25
C ILE A 27 -12.34 7.29 25.52
N PRO A 28 -13.22 7.11 24.52
CA PRO A 28 -14.43 6.31 24.68
C PRO A 28 -14.13 4.81 24.48
N ILE A 29 -14.61 3.97 25.40
CA ILE A 29 -14.52 2.50 25.30
C ILE A 29 -15.70 1.99 24.45
N VAL A 30 -15.41 1.42 23.28
CA VAL A 30 -16.40 0.66 22.48
C VAL A 30 -16.39 -0.81 22.94
N ARG A 31 -17.55 -1.35 23.30
CA ARG A 31 -17.74 -2.78 23.61
C ARG A 31 -17.53 -3.62 22.33
N MET A 32 -16.38 -4.28 22.20
CA MET A 32 -16.20 -5.40 21.27
C MET A 32 -16.38 -6.73 22.02
N LYS A 33 -17.17 -7.65 21.43
CA LYS A 33 -17.25 -9.05 21.89
C LYS A 33 -15.91 -9.72 21.57
N ALA A 34 -15.13 -10.02 22.59
CA ALA A 34 -13.84 -10.70 22.46
C ALA A 34 -14.05 -12.21 22.20
N THR A 35 -13.42 -12.73 21.15
CA THR A 35 -13.09 -14.15 21.00
C THR A 35 -11.79 -14.45 21.78
N PRO A 36 -11.50 -15.71 22.16
CA PRO A 36 -10.29 -16.05 22.93
C PRO A 36 -8.98 -15.59 22.26
N GLU A 37 -8.96 -15.49 20.93
CA GLU A 37 -7.83 -15.03 20.12
C GLU A 37 -7.61 -13.51 20.17
N THR A 38 -8.68 -12.72 20.36
CA THR A 38 -8.58 -11.26 20.48
C THR A 38 -8.13 -10.81 21.87
N LEU A 39 -8.31 -11.64 22.90
CA LEU A 39 -7.84 -11.36 24.27
C LEU A 39 -6.32 -11.58 24.42
N LEU A 40 -5.76 -12.56 23.69
CA LEU A 40 -4.31 -12.85 23.68
C LEU A 40 -3.50 -11.79 22.91
N VAL A 41 -4.04 -11.27 21.81
CA VAL A 41 -3.41 -10.16 21.05
C VAL A 41 -3.48 -8.84 21.84
N LEU A 42 -4.58 -8.59 22.55
CA LEU A 42 -4.71 -7.37 23.37
C LEU A 42 -3.74 -7.38 24.56
N ILE A 43 -3.57 -8.52 25.24
CA ILE A 43 -2.62 -8.67 26.35
C ILE A 43 -1.16 -8.56 25.85
N ALA A 44 -0.83 -9.13 24.69
CA ALA A 44 0.50 -9.00 24.09
C ALA A 44 0.83 -7.56 23.65
N VAL A 45 -0.16 -6.81 23.13
CA VAL A 45 0.02 -5.42 22.71
C VAL A 45 0.05 -4.45 23.89
N THR A 46 -0.69 -4.70 24.98
CA THR A 46 -0.58 -3.89 26.21
C THR A 46 0.70 -4.18 27.02
N ILE A 47 1.24 -5.41 26.98
CA ILE A 47 2.54 -5.71 27.62
C ILE A 47 3.71 -5.09 26.84
N LEU A 48 3.57 -4.86 25.52
CA LEU A 48 4.58 -4.17 24.71
C LEU A 48 4.60 -2.63 24.90
N LEU A 49 3.56 -2.04 25.48
CA LEU A 49 3.40 -0.57 25.58
C LEU A 49 3.59 0.00 27.00
N THR A 50 3.88 -0.82 28.02
CA THR A 50 4.14 -0.31 29.39
C THR A 50 5.37 -0.87 30.09
N LEU A 51 6.36 -1.41 29.37
CA LEU A 51 7.68 -1.62 29.95
C LEU A 51 8.58 -0.41 29.66
N ASN A 52 8.34 0.69 30.40
CA ASN A 52 9.39 1.63 30.71
C ASN A 52 10.34 0.95 31.73
N TYR A 53 11.07 -0.06 31.28
CA TYR A 53 12.39 -0.26 31.85
C TYR A 53 13.25 0.81 31.20
N ALA A 54 13.83 1.68 31.99
CA ALA A 54 15.09 2.28 31.62
C ALA A 54 16.06 1.10 31.46
N SER A 55 16.08 0.46 30.28
CA SER A 55 17.08 -0.55 29.96
C SER A 55 18.40 0.19 30.02
N ALA A 56 19.23 -0.15 31.00
CA ALA A 56 20.59 0.32 31.05
C ALA A 56 21.21 0.09 29.66
N SER A 57 21.86 1.12 29.12
CA SER A 57 22.59 0.99 27.88
C SER A 57 24.03 0.66 28.24
N ALA A 58 24.48 -0.54 27.85
CA ALA A 58 25.91 -0.83 27.84
C ALA A 58 26.52 -0.16 26.61
N ILE A 59 27.58 0.63 26.82
CA ILE A 59 28.29 1.33 25.74
C ILE A 59 29.57 0.56 25.43
N VAL A 60 29.79 0.29 24.14
CA VAL A 60 31.03 -0.30 23.61
C VAL A 60 31.68 0.70 22.65
N LYS A 61 32.91 1.07 22.94
CA LYS A 61 33.76 1.94 22.12
C LYS A 61 34.87 1.14 21.45
N SER A 62 35.52 1.75 20.47
CA SER A 62 36.66 1.13 19.79
C SER A 62 37.75 0.70 20.78
N GLY A 63 38.21 -0.55 20.67
CA GLY A 63 39.19 -1.17 21.57
C GLY A 63 38.56 -2.02 22.68
N GLU A 64 37.26 -1.89 22.93
CA GLU A 64 36.50 -2.75 23.84
C GLU A 64 35.93 -3.97 23.08
N SER A 65 35.56 -5.03 23.81
CA SER A 65 34.96 -6.24 23.22
C SER A 65 33.44 -6.16 23.20
N ILE A 66 32.86 -6.34 22.01
CA ILE A 66 31.41 -6.45 21.86
C ILE A 66 30.91 -7.75 22.49
N GLN A 67 31.64 -8.86 22.31
CA GLN A 67 31.24 -10.14 22.90
C GLN A 67 31.18 -10.07 24.43
N ALA A 68 32.15 -9.42 25.09
CA ALA A 68 32.12 -9.26 26.54
C ALA A 68 30.87 -8.49 27.02
N ALA A 69 30.46 -7.45 26.28
CA ALA A 69 29.22 -6.73 26.56
C ALA A 69 27.97 -7.61 26.36
N ILE A 70 27.93 -8.42 25.29
CA ILE A 70 26.85 -9.39 25.05
C ILE A 70 26.75 -10.41 26.19
N ASP A 71 27.89 -10.91 26.66
CA ASP A 71 27.96 -11.91 27.72
C ASP A 71 27.47 -11.35 29.06
N ALA A 72 27.84 -10.10 29.38
CA ALA A 72 27.42 -9.40 30.60
C ALA A 72 25.95 -8.92 30.58
N ALA A 73 25.41 -8.62 29.39
CA ALA A 73 24.08 -8.06 29.24
C ALA A 73 22.96 -9.00 29.75
N LYS A 74 21.93 -8.40 30.34
CA LYS A 74 20.69 -9.07 30.71
C LYS A 74 19.79 -9.24 29.47
N PRO A 75 18.91 -10.25 29.42
CA PRO A 75 17.90 -10.34 28.37
C PRO A 75 17.04 -9.05 28.31
N GLY A 76 16.85 -8.50 27.13
CA GLY A 76 16.14 -7.25 26.85
C GLY A 76 17.00 -5.99 26.90
N GLU A 77 18.26 -6.10 27.33
CA GLU A 77 19.16 -4.95 27.45
C GLU A 77 19.61 -4.43 26.08
N THR A 78 19.94 -3.14 26.01
CA THR A 78 20.47 -2.49 24.81
C THR A 78 21.97 -2.28 24.95
N ILE A 79 22.71 -2.69 23.92
CA ILE A 79 24.15 -2.49 23.79
C ILE A 79 24.37 -1.53 22.62
N GLU A 80 24.92 -0.35 22.91
CA GLU A 80 25.31 0.64 21.91
C GLU A 80 26.77 0.47 21.53
N VAL A 81 27.03 0.14 20.26
CA VAL A 81 28.37 -0.04 19.70
C VAL A 81 28.72 1.17 18.85
N TYR A 82 29.71 1.95 19.28
CA TYR A 82 30.15 3.14 18.55
C TYR A 82 31.13 2.76 17.44
N SER A 83 31.29 3.65 16.45
CA SER A 83 32.17 3.44 15.30
C SER A 83 33.56 2.93 15.69
N GLY A 84 34.04 1.96 14.93
CA GLY A 84 35.30 1.25 15.16
C GLY A 84 35.31 -0.07 14.40
N THR A 85 36.49 -0.67 14.25
CA THR A 85 36.63 -2.03 13.70
C THR A 85 36.91 -3.02 14.83
N TYR A 86 36.06 -4.03 14.93
CA TYR A 86 36.08 -5.07 15.96
C TYR A 86 36.39 -6.41 15.28
N GLN A 87 37.57 -6.96 15.55
CA GLN A 87 38.01 -8.25 15.02
C GLN A 87 37.48 -9.38 15.91
N GLU A 88 36.21 -9.73 15.73
CA GLU A 88 35.46 -10.64 16.59
C GLU A 88 34.50 -11.52 15.77
N SER A 89 34.13 -12.67 16.34
CA SER A 89 33.03 -13.51 15.86
C SER A 89 31.95 -13.59 16.93
N LEU A 90 30.92 -12.75 16.80
CA LEU A 90 29.92 -12.54 17.83
C LEU A 90 28.91 -13.68 17.90
N GLN A 91 28.58 -14.10 19.11
CA GLN A 91 27.59 -15.13 19.42
C GLN A 91 26.48 -14.53 20.28
N ILE A 92 25.32 -14.26 19.69
CA ILE A 92 24.17 -13.65 20.39
C ILE A 92 23.18 -14.75 20.75
N GLY A 93 23.29 -15.28 21.97
CA GLY A 93 22.45 -16.40 22.47
C GLY A 93 21.19 -15.99 23.22
N LYS A 94 21.01 -14.70 23.52
CA LYS A 94 19.93 -14.17 24.37
C LYS A 94 19.25 -12.99 23.69
N GLN A 95 17.99 -12.73 24.03
CA GLN A 95 17.23 -11.59 23.51
C GLN A 95 17.91 -10.28 23.95
N ILE A 96 18.45 -9.49 23.02
CA ILE A 96 19.05 -8.18 23.29
C ILE A 96 18.82 -7.24 22.10
N VAL A 97 19.08 -5.95 22.30
CA VAL A 97 19.22 -4.98 21.22
C VAL A 97 20.71 -4.66 21.05
N LEU A 98 21.29 -5.02 19.91
CA LEU A 98 22.65 -4.63 19.54
C LEU A 98 22.56 -3.53 18.48
N LYS A 99 22.90 -2.30 18.87
CA LYS A 99 22.69 -1.10 18.08
C LYS A 99 24.01 -0.40 17.76
N GLY A 100 24.31 -0.25 16.49
CA GLY A 100 25.43 0.52 16.01
C GLY A 100 25.14 2.02 15.98
N ILE A 101 26.10 2.80 16.44
CA ILE A 101 26.08 4.26 16.47
C ILE A 101 27.23 4.75 15.60
N ASP A 102 26.89 5.44 14.50
CA ASP A 102 27.87 6.15 13.69
C ASP A 102 28.27 7.45 14.42
N SER A 103 29.48 7.47 14.98
CA SER A 103 30.07 8.63 15.67
C SER A 103 30.89 9.54 14.77
N GLY A 104 30.73 9.41 13.43
CA GLY A 104 31.36 10.26 12.42
C GLY A 104 32.43 9.55 11.58
N SER A 105 32.67 8.25 11.80
CA SER A 105 33.62 7.45 11.01
C SER A 105 32.97 6.24 10.33
N GLY A 106 31.65 6.25 10.16
CA GLY A 106 30.88 5.16 9.56
C GLY A 106 30.36 4.16 10.60
N LEU A 107 29.59 3.16 10.14
CA LEU A 107 29.02 2.15 11.03
C LEU A 107 30.13 1.33 11.75
N PRO A 108 29.91 0.93 13.00
CA PRO A 108 30.79 -0.04 13.67
C PRO A 108 30.89 -1.33 12.84
N GLN A 109 32.12 -1.78 12.65
CA GLN A 109 32.44 -2.89 11.76
C GLN A 109 32.87 -4.11 12.55
N VAL A 110 32.12 -5.20 12.45
CA VAL A 110 32.49 -6.52 12.97
C VAL A 110 33.11 -7.34 11.85
N VAL A 111 34.38 -7.72 12.02
CA VAL A 111 35.18 -8.43 11.02
C VAL A 111 35.69 -9.74 11.60
N THR A 112 35.61 -10.81 10.80
CA THR A 112 36.29 -12.08 11.09
C THR A 112 36.94 -12.65 9.84
N ASP A 113 38.03 -13.41 10.01
CA ASP A 113 38.68 -14.19 8.96
C ASP A 113 38.12 -15.63 8.87
N ARG A 114 37.42 -16.10 9.90
CA ARG A 114 36.88 -17.46 10.02
C ARG A 114 35.45 -17.45 10.54
N GLY A 115 34.63 -18.37 10.04
CA GLY A 115 33.24 -18.48 10.49
C GLY A 115 32.40 -17.27 10.10
N SER A 116 31.27 -17.08 10.77
CA SER A 116 30.42 -15.90 10.59
C SER A 116 30.83 -14.75 11.52
N ALA A 117 30.70 -13.50 11.06
CA ALA A 117 31.08 -12.34 11.88
C ALA A 117 30.08 -12.10 13.02
N ILE A 118 28.78 -12.29 12.77
CA ILE A 118 27.73 -12.21 13.78
C ILE A 118 26.80 -13.42 13.64
N THR A 119 26.65 -14.21 14.70
CA THR A 119 25.74 -15.36 14.74
C THR A 119 24.64 -15.15 15.78
N ILE A 120 23.39 -15.06 15.33
CA ILE A 120 22.19 -14.87 16.15
C ILE A 120 21.53 -16.23 16.43
N LYS A 121 21.71 -16.71 17.67
CA LYS A 121 21.16 -17.97 18.19
C LYS A 121 19.96 -17.77 19.13
N GLY A 122 19.87 -16.60 19.77
CA GLY A 122 18.73 -16.22 20.61
C GLY A 122 17.58 -15.64 19.78
N SER A 123 16.34 -15.94 20.17
CA SER A 123 15.15 -15.36 19.52
C SER A 123 14.82 -13.97 20.07
N GLY A 124 14.16 -13.13 19.27
CA GLY A 124 13.76 -11.78 19.68
C GLY A 124 14.88 -10.73 19.65
N VAL A 125 16.05 -11.05 19.07
CA VAL A 125 17.19 -10.14 18.95
C VAL A 125 16.89 -9.04 17.96
N ILE A 126 17.28 -7.81 18.30
CA ILE A 126 17.28 -6.67 17.39
C ILE A 126 18.75 -6.35 17.07
N LEU A 127 19.12 -6.45 15.80
CA LEU A 127 20.42 -6.04 15.28
C LEU A 127 20.23 -4.83 14.37
N GLU A 128 20.83 -3.71 14.72
CA GLU A 128 20.63 -2.45 14.01
C GLU A 128 21.93 -1.71 13.77
N GLY A 129 22.13 -1.16 12.57
CA GLY A 129 23.21 -0.19 12.32
C GLY A 129 24.63 -0.76 12.40
N ILE A 130 24.83 -2.08 12.24
CA ILE A 130 26.15 -2.71 12.27
C ILE A 130 26.62 -3.03 10.84
N TRP A 131 27.92 -2.86 10.58
CA TRP A 131 28.57 -3.44 9.41
C TRP A 131 29.20 -4.79 9.75
N ALA A 132 28.73 -5.88 9.17
CA ALA A 132 29.31 -7.21 9.34
C ALA A 132 30.07 -7.67 8.08
N LYS A 133 31.26 -8.25 8.27
CA LYS A 133 32.09 -8.82 7.20
C LYS A 133 32.79 -10.10 7.67
N SER A 134 32.55 -11.21 6.96
CA SER A 134 33.36 -12.43 7.12
C SER A 134 34.22 -12.65 5.88
N ALA A 135 35.55 -12.75 6.03
CA ALA A 135 36.42 -13.11 4.91
C ALA A 135 36.35 -14.61 4.55
N SER A 136 35.64 -15.42 5.35
CA SER A 136 35.45 -16.84 5.06
C SER A 136 34.67 -17.04 3.76
N GLY A 137 35.20 -17.89 2.88
CA GLY A 137 34.53 -18.36 1.67
C GLY A 137 33.76 -19.67 1.85
N TRP A 138 33.74 -20.24 3.07
CA TRP A 138 33.13 -21.54 3.32
C TRP A 138 31.60 -21.47 3.26
N THR A 139 31.00 -22.50 2.67
CA THR A 139 29.54 -22.64 2.62
C THR A 139 28.97 -22.70 4.03
N GLY A 140 28.04 -21.80 4.34
CA GLY A 140 27.40 -21.71 5.66
C GLY A 140 27.94 -20.57 6.52
N ASP A 141 29.05 -19.96 6.11
CA ASP A 141 29.54 -18.72 6.73
C ASP A 141 28.93 -17.49 6.08
N ALA A 142 28.71 -16.46 6.89
CA ALA A 142 28.15 -15.20 6.45
C ALA A 142 28.69 -14.00 7.23
N GLY A 143 28.46 -12.79 6.71
CA GLY A 143 28.57 -11.58 7.53
C GLY A 143 27.66 -11.69 8.76
N ILE A 144 26.38 -12.01 8.52
CA ILE A 144 25.38 -12.20 9.58
C ILE A 144 24.69 -13.56 9.36
N LEU A 145 24.76 -14.45 10.35
CA LEU A 145 24.08 -15.74 10.37
C LEU A 145 22.96 -15.74 11.42
N VAL A 146 21.75 -16.13 11.02
CA VAL A 146 20.57 -16.22 11.89
C VAL A 146 20.04 -17.66 11.90
N THR A 147 20.01 -18.27 13.08
CA THR A 147 19.54 -19.65 13.28
C THR A 147 18.40 -19.74 14.30
N SER A 148 17.67 -18.62 14.50
CA SER A 148 16.67 -18.45 15.54
C SER A 148 15.51 -17.56 15.07
N ASN A 149 14.46 -17.42 15.87
CA ASN A 149 13.17 -16.91 15.42
C ASN A 149 12.88 -15.49 15.89
N SER A 150 11.93 -14.82 15.23
CA SER A 150 11.37 -13.54 15.69
C SER A 150 12.41 -12.42 15.90
N ASN A 151 13.50 -12.44 15.13
CA ASN A 151 14.54 -11.42 15.16
C ASN A 151 14.25 -10.29 14.17
N ILE A 152 14.81 -9.12 14.45
CA ILE A 152 14.74 -7.93 13.59
C ILE A 152 16.16 -7.52 13.24
N LEU A 153 16.49 -7.59 11.95
CA LEU A 153 17.75 -7.08 11.42
C LEU A 153 17.42 -5.87 10.56
N ARG A 154 17.81 -4.66 10.99
CA ARG A 154 17.49 -3.43 10.27
C ARG A 154 18.66 -2.49 10.09
N ASN A 155 18.72 -1.82 8.94
CA ASN A 155 19.75 -0.79 8.66
C ASN A 155 21.19 -1.29 8.83
N ASN A 156 21.45 -2.59 8.66
CA ASN A 156 22.79 -3.15 8.73
C ASN A 156 23.45 -3.17 7.35
N MET A 157 24.78 -3.24 7.34
CA MET A 157 25.57 -3.44 6.14
C MET A 157 26.25 -4.81 6.19
N ALA A 158 25.99 -5.67 5.21
CA ALA A 158 26.67 -6.95 5.03
C ALA A 158 27.45 -6.92 3.71
N SER A 159 28.69 -6.42 3.77
CA SER A 159 29.45 -6.06 2.58
C SER A 159 30.83 -6.71 2.53
N GLY A 160 31.19 -7.25 1.37
CA GLY A 160 32.52 -7.79 1.11
C GLY A 160 32.82 -9.10 1.81
N SER A 161 31.79 -9.90 2.14
CA SER A 161 31.98 -11.22 2.74
C SER A 161 32.39 -12.25 1.68
N GLY A 162 33.25 -13.20 2.06
CA GLY A 162 33.79 -14.23 1.16
C GLY A 162 32.73 -15.20 0.63
N ASN A 163 31.64 -15.40 1.37
CA ASN A 163 30.50 -16.21 0.97
C ASN A 163 29.20 -15.38 0.95
N THR A 164 28.33 -15.53 1.95
CA THR A 164 27.00 -14.89 1.99
C THR A 164 27.04 -13.59 2.82
N GLY A 165 26.28 -12.57 2.43
CA GLY A 165 26.10 -11.37 3.25
C GLY A 165 25.30 -11.66 4.52
N ILE A 166 24.02 -12.03 4.35
CA ILE A 166 23.10 -12.41 5.44
C ILE A 166 22.52 -13.80 5.17
N LEU A 167 22.68 -14.74 6.09
CA LEU A 167 22.19 -16.11 5.99
C LEU A 167 21.16 -16.38 7.08
N LEU A 168 19.96 -16.80 6.68
CA LEU A 168 18.92 -17.34 7.56
C LEU A 168 18.82 -18.85 7.34
N GLN A 169 18.88 -19.62 8.42
CA GLN A 169 18.82 -21.08 8.34
C GLN A 169 17.87 -21.67 9.39
N MET A 170 16.93 -22.50 8.94
CA MET A 170 16.00 -23.25 9.78
C MET A 170 15.27 -22.37 10.80
N CYS A 171 14.78 -21.20 10.37
CA CYS A 171 14.21 -20.20 11.26
C CYS A 171 12.90 -19.62 10.74
N VAL A 172 12.16 -18.98 11.65
CA VAL A 172 10.78 -18.54 11.43
C VAL A 172 10.57 -17.11 11.92
N ASN A 173 9.73 -16.36 11.20
CA ASN A 173 9.21 -15.06 11.64
C ASN A 173 10.28 -13.97 11.82
N ASN A 174 11.36 -13.98 11.03
CA ASN A 174 12.39 -12.94 11.09
C ASN A 174 12.06 -11.80 10.13
N THR A 175 12.37 -10.56 10.56
CA THR A 175 12.23 -9.35 9.74
C THR A 175 13.60 -8.81 9.37
N ILE A 176 13.86 -8.69 8.07
CA ILE A 176 15.10 -8.18 7.49
C ILE A 176 14.72 -6.93 6.69
N SER A 177 14.98 -5.74 7.24
CA SER A 177 14.51 -4.46 6.65
C SER A 177 15.57 -3.38 6.47
N GLY A 178 15.59 -2.70 5.33
CA GLY A 178 16.49 -1.55 5.12
C GLY A 178 17.99 -1.91 5.15
N ASN A 179 18.36 -3.18 5.01
CA ASN A 179 19.77 -3.60 5.04
C ASN A 179 20.40 -3.46 3.66
N VAL A 180 21.72 -3.24 3.63
CA VAL A 180 22.54 -3.24 2.42
C VAL A 180 23.38 -4.52 2.40
N ALA A 181 23.18 -5.39 1.42
CA ALA A 181 24.07 -6.53 1.19
C ALA A 181 24.72 -6.42 -0.19
N GLN A 182 26.04 -6.18 -0.21
CA GLN A 182 26.74 -5.86 -1.45
C GLN A 182 28.11 -6.53 -1.58
N SER A 183 28.48 -6.82 -2.82
CA SER A 183 29.81 -7.32 -3.17
C SER A 183 30.23 -8.56 -2.36
N ASN A 184 29.29 -9.44 -2.03
CA ASN A 184 29.57 -10.70 -1.35
C ASN A 184 29.88 -11.80 -2.38
N GLY A 185 30.69 -12.77 -1.99
CA GLY A 185 31.20 -13.82 -2.89
C GLY A 185 30.12 -14.69 -3.53
N ASN A 186 28.98 -14.87 -2.85
CA ASN A 186 27.80 -15.58 -3.36
C ASN A 186 26.52 -14.76 -3.18
N GLU A 187 25.67 -15.07 -2.20
CA GLU A 187 24.38 -14.41 -2.03
C GLU A 187 24.48 -13.12 -1.22
N GLY A 188 23.70 -12.10 -1.58
CA GLY A 188 23.44 -10.96 -0.69
C GLY A 188 22.68 -11.44 0.55
N ILE A 189 21.55 -12.11 0.32
CA ILE A 189 20.75 -12.76 1.37
C ILE A 189 20.39 -14.20 0.94
N LEU A 190 20.59 -15.17 1.83
CA LEU A 190 20.23 -16.57 1.63
C LEU A 190 19.26 -17.04 2.71
N LEU A 191 18.15 -17.66 2.31
CA LEU A 191 17.23 -18.35 3.21
C LEU A 191 17.22 -19.84 2.91
N LYS A 192 17.45 -20.66 3.95
CA LYS A 192 17.40 -22.13 3.87
C LYS A 192 16.40 -22.67 4.86
N ASN A 193 15.36 -23.34 4.37
CA ASN A 193 14.32 -23.97 5.19
C ASN A 193 13.68 -23.00 6.19
N CYS A 194 13.40 -21.78 5.75
CA CYS A 194 12.87 -20.71 6.58
C CYS A 194 11.39 -20.45 6.29
N SER A 195 10.70 -19.79 7.23
CA SER A 195 9.30 -19.47 7.00
C SER A 195 8.77 -18.21 7.66
N ARG A 196 7.71 -17.68 7.07
CA ARG A 196 7.01 -16.47 7.56
C ARG A 196 7.95 -15.29 7.79
N CYS A 197 9.06 -15.23 7.06
CA CYS A 197 10.00 -14.12 7.13
C CYS A 197 9.51 -12.94 6.29
N LEU A 198 9.91 -11.73 6.68
CA LEU A 198 9.67 -10.50 5.94
C LEU A 198 11.01 -9.90 5.51
N LEU A 199 11.23 -9.79 4.21
CA LEU A 199 12.38 -9.12 3.61
C LEU A 199 11.86 -7.88 2.90
N THR A 200 12.15 -6.70 3.43
CA THR A 200 11.61 -5.46 2.88
C THR A 200 12.61 -4.32 2.79
N GLU A 201 12.54 -3.54 1.71
CA GLU A 201 13.35 -2.31 1.54
C GLU A 201 14.88 -2.56 1.62
N ASN A 202 15.34 -3.77 1.34
CA ASN A 202 16.77 -4.09 1.31
C ASN A 202 17.38 -3.70 -0.05
N GLN A 203 18.66 -3.35 -0.03
CA GLN A 203 19.46 -3.01 -1.20
C GLN A 203 20.49 -4.11 -1.45
N LEU A 204 20.39 -4.78 -2.60
CA LEU A 204 21.14 -5.99 -2.92
C LEU A 204 21.91 -5.82 -4.22
N LYS A 205 23.21 -5.55 -4.13
CA LYS A 205 24.02 -5.08 -5.25
C LYS A 205 25.32 -5.86 -5.44
N GLY A 206 25.64 -6.23 -6.68
CA GLY A 206 26.97 -6.76 -7.00
C GLY A 206 27.31 -8.09 -6.33
N ASN A 207 26.30 -8.87 -5.95
CA ASN A 207 26.46 -10.23 -5.45
C ASN A 207 26.33 -11.23 -6.62
N ARG A 208 26.56 -12.53 -6.40
CA ARG A 208 26.16 -13.54 -7.41
C ARG A 208 24.65 -13.67 -7.50
N TYR A 209 23.99 -13.82 -6.35
CA TYR A 209 22.53 -13.78 -6.26
C TYR A 209 22.13 -12.67 -5.30
N GLY A 210 21.07 -11.93 -5.59
CA GLY A 210 20.54 -10.94 -4.65
C GLY A 210 19.93 -11.63 -3.43
N ILE A 211 18.78 -12.27 -3.64
CA ILE A 211 18.14 -13.19 -2.68
C ILE A 211 18.10 -14.59 -3.29
N LYS A 212 18.53 -15.58 -2.52
CA LYS A 212 18.28 -17.00 -2.81
C LYS A 212 17.48 -17.66 -1.70
N MET A 213 16.47 -18.45 -2.07
CA MET A 213 15.61 -19.19 -1.15
C MET A 213 15.57 -20.66 -1.53
N THR A 214 15.72 -21.54 -0.55
CA THR A 214 15.57 -22.98 -0.74
C THR A 214 14.68 -23.56 0.36
N GLY A 215 13.61 -24.28 -0.02
CA GLY A 215 12.73 -24.94 0.95
C GLY A 215 11.91 -23.98 1.81
N CYS A 216 11.60 -22.76 1.33
CA CYS A 216 11.00 -21.72 2.14
C CYS A 216 9.49 -21.60 1.92
N TYR A 217 8.75 -21.25 2.99
CA TYR A 217 7.30 -21.09 2.91
C TYR A 217 6.76 -19.82 3.57
N GLY A 218 5.73 -19.21 2.98
CA GLY A 218 5.03 -18.07 3.58
C GLY A 218 5.88 -16.79 3.73
N THR A 219 6.99 -16.68 3.02
CA THR A 219 7.91 -15.53 3.10
C THR A 219 7.41 -14.38 2.21
N ARG A 220 7.65 -13.14 2.65
CA ARG A 220 7.27 -11.92 1.95
C ARG A 220 8.52 -11.14 1.54
N ILE A 221 8.72 -10.95 0.23
CA ILE A 221 9.81 -10.14 -0.34
C ILE A 221 9.17 -8.89 -0.95
N ILE A 222 9.28 -7.75 -0.27
CA ILE A 222 8.52 -6.55 -0.61
C ILE A 222 9.38 -5.29 -0.72
N GLY A 223 9.33 -4.58 -1.85
CA GLY A 223 9.97 -3.26 -1.94
C GLY A 223 11.50 -3.29 -1.96
N ASN A 224 12.13 -4.42 -2.30
CA ASN A 224 13.58 -4.54 -2.33
C ASN A 224 14.14 -4.08 -3.68
N THR A 225 15.39 -3.59 -3.66
CA THR A 225 16.11 -3.10 -4.84
C THR A 225 17.29 -4.00 -5.14
N PHE A 226 17.37 -4.46 -6.39
CA PHE A 226 18.42 -5.35 -6.89
C PHE A 226 19.13 -4.70 -8.06
N ALA A 227 20.45 -4.62 -7.99
CA ALA A 227 21.25 -3.99 -9.04
C ALA A 227 22.52 -4.80 -9.33
N ASN A 228 22.72 -5.13 -10.61
CA ASN A 228 23.97 -5.71 -11.10
C ASN A 228 24.40 -6.96 -10.31
N ASN A 229 23.46 -7.84 -9.96
CA ASN A 229 23.81 -9.15 -9.41
C ASN A 229 24.19 -10.06 -10.57
N LYS A 230 25.28 -10.81 -10.44
CA LYS A 230 25.89 -11.54 -11.55
C LYS A 230 24.94 -12.56 -12.18
N PHE A 231 24.16 -13.26 -11.36
CA PHE A 231 23.15 -14.23 -11.79
C PHE A 231 21.77 -13.63 -11.53
N ASN A 232 20.97 -14.23 -10.66
CA ASN A 232 19.58 -13.82 -10.47
C ASN A 232 19.47 -12.78 -9.35
N ALA A 233 18.63 -11.77 -9.57
CA ALA A 233 18.22 -10.85 -8.50
C ALA A 233 17.46 -11.62 -7.41
N ILE A 234 16.47 -12.43 -7.80
CA ILE A 234 15.73 -13.31 -6.89
C ILE A 234 15.71 -14.73 -7.46
N TYR A 235 16.05 -15.73 -6.64
CA TYR A 235 16.03 -17.13 -7.02
C TYR A 235 15.38 -18.00 -5.94
N LEU A 236 14.28 -18.67 -6.29
CA LEU A 236 13.54 -19.60 -5.41
C LEU A 236 13.68 -21.03 -5.91
N THR A 237 13.93 -21.95 -5.00
CA THR A 237 13.92 -23.41 -5.24
C THR A 237 13.08 -24.12 -4.19
N ASN A 238 12.25 -25.09 -4.59
CA ASN A 238 11.44 -25.91 -3.68
C ASN A 238 10.65 -25.07 -2.65
N SER A 239 10.10 -23.93 -3.08
CA SER A 239 9.52 -22.92 -2.18
C SER A 239 8.06 -22.64 -2.51
N GLN A 240 7.24 -22.39 -1.48
CA GLN A 240 5.79 -22.31 -1.64
C GLN A 240 5.09 -21.21 -0.85
N SER A 241 3.93 -20.77 -1.35
CA SER A 241 3.07 -19.81 -0.65
C SER A 241 3.77 -18.49 -0.28
N ASN A 242 4.74 -18.05 -1.07
CA ASN A 242 5.48 -16.81 -0.85
C ASN A 242 4.84 -15.63 -1.62
N LEU A 243 5.09 -14.41 -1.15
CA LEU A 243 4.66 -13.17 -1.81
C LEU A 243 5.88 -12.36 -2.25
N ILE A 244 6.02 -12.12 -3.55
CA ILE A 244 7.04 -11.27 -4.15
C ILE A 244 6.35 -10.06 -4.76
N GLU A 245 6.45 -8.90 -4.11
CA GLU A 245 5.68 -7.71 -4.48
C GLU A 245 6.47 -6.40 -4.45
N ARG A 246 6.28 -5.51 -5.43
CA ARG A 246 6.89 -4.16 -5.47
C ARG A 246 8.42 -4.16 -5.46
N ASN A 247 9.07 -5.21 -5.93
CA ASN A 247 10.54 -5.25 -6.04
C ASN A 247 11.00 -4.64 -7.36
N TYR A 248 12.20 -4.05 -7.35
CA TYR A 248 12.86 -3.52 -8.54
C TYR A 248 14.17 -4.27 -8.79
N ALA A 249 14.32 -4.89 -9.97
CA ALA A 249 15.54 -5.58 -10.34
C ALA A 249 16.08 -5.17 -11.70
N SER A 250 17.38 -4.91 -11.77
CA SER A 250 18.06 -4.53 -13.01
C SER A 250 19.49 -5.06 -13.12
N GLY A 251 19.95 -5.20 -14.37
CA GLY A 251 21.33 -5.56 -14.69
C GLY A 251 21.76 -6.95 -14.22
N SER A 252 20.81 -7.87 -14.04
CA SER A 252 21.07 -9.25 -13.61
C SER A 252 20.76 -10.23 -14.74
N ASP A 253 21.25 -11.47 -14.68
CA ASP A 253 20.90 -12.52 -15.66
C ASP A 253 19.39 -12.81 -15.63
N ALA A 254 18.77 -12.74 -14.45
CA ALA A 254 17.33 -12.83 -14.31
C ALA A 254 16.80 -11.92 -13.20
N GLY A 255 15.63 -11.31 -13.42
CA GLY A 255 14.88 -10.61 -12.37
C GLY A 255 14.35 -11.57 -11.31
N LEU A 256 13.68 -12.63 -11.75
CA LEU A 256 13.18 -13.71 -10.90
C LEU A 256 13.30 -15.07 -11.58
N THR A 257 13.83 -16.06 -10.87
CA THR A 257 13.74 -17.47 -11.24
C THR A 257 13.05 -18.28 -10.15
N MET A 258 12.12 -19.14 -10.55
CA MET A 258 11.41 -20.06 -9.67
C MET A 258 11.52 -21.49 -10.21
N GLU A 259 12.11 -22.38 -9.42
CA GLU A 259 12.35 -23.78 -9.76
C GLU A 259 11.69 -24.71 -8.75
N THR A 260 10.84 -25.62 -9.22
CA THR A 260 10.02 -26.53 -8.40
C THR A 260 9.28 -25.76 -7.28
N CYS A 261 8.64 -24.64 -7.62
CA CYS A 261 7.97 -23.72 -6.70
C CYS A 261 6.46 -23.72 -6.94
N LYS A 262 5.66 -23.61 -5.87
CA LYS A 262 4.18 -23.67 -5.98
C LYS A 262 3.44 -22.65 -5.13
N ASP A 263 2.23 -22.30 -5.54
CA ASP A 263 1.32 -21.41 -4.79
C ASP A 263 1.93 -20.03 -4.44
N ASN A 264 2.94 -19.56 -5.17
CA ASN A 264 3.54 -18.24 -4.92
C ASN A 264 2.77 -17.15 -5.67
N ILE A 265 2.77 -15.94 -5.09
CA ILE A 265 2.19 -14.75 -5.72
C ILE A 265 3.32 -13.80 -6.09
N VAL A 266 3.43 -13.48 -7.38
CA VAL A 266 4.42 -12.53 -7.92
C VAL A 266 3.66 -11.38 -8.57
N ARG A 267 3.72 -10.19 -7.98
CA ARG A 267 2.96 -9.05 -8.53
C ARG A 267 3.57 -7.69 -8.32
N LYS A 268 3.27 -6.76 -9.22
CA LYS A 268 3.68 -5.35 -9.11
C LYS A 268 5.20 -5.16 -8.99
N ASN A 269 5.98 -6.10 -9.53
CA ASN A 269 7.43 -5.98 -9.59
C ASN A 269 7.84 -5.30 -10.91
N ASP A 270 8.93 -4.55 -10.87
CA ASP A 270 9.56 -3.92 -12.02
C ASP A 270 10.90 -4.63 -12.29
N PHE A 271 10.91 -5.53 -13.27
CA PHE A 271 12.13 -6.22 -13.71
C PHE A 271 12.55 -5.66 -15.06
N VAL A 272 13.64 -4.90 -15.07
CA VAL A 272 14.03 -4.06 -16.19
C VAL A 272 15.51 -4.20 -16.49
N GLY A 273 15.87 -4.38 -17.77
CA GLY A 273 17.27 -4.44 -18.21
C GLY A 273 18.02 -5.67 -17.70
N ASN A 274 17.31 -6.77 -17.47
CA ASN A 274 17.90 -8.08 -17.20
C ASN A 274 17.93 -8.91 -18.50
N ASP A 275 18.71 -9.99 -18.51
CA ASP A 275 18.65 -10.93 -19.64
C ASP A 275 17.30 -11.67 -19.66
N LYS A 276 16.81 -12.07 -18.48
CA LYS A 276 15.48 -12.66 -18.30
C LYS A 276 14.65 -11.88 -17.28
N GLY A 277 13.37 -11.68 -17.53
CA GLY A 277 12.44 -11.06 -16.58
C GLY A 277 12.03 -12.05 -15.49
N ILE A 278 11.05 -12.89 -15.79
CA ILE A 278 10.58 -13.97 -14.93
C ILE A 278 10.74 -15.31 -15.66
N SER A 279 11.44 -16.25 -15.02
CA SER A 279 11.60 -17.62 -15.52
C SER A 279 11.06 -18.63 -14.51
N VAL A 280 10.14 -19.49 -14.95
CA VAL A 280 9.55 -20.55 -14.12
C VAL A 280 9.81 -21.90 -14.77
N SER A 281 10.35 -22.83 -14.00
CA SER A 281 10.70 -24.16 -14.49
C SER A 281 10.58 -25.21 -13.40
N TYR A 282 10.68 -26.48 -13.81
CA TYR A 282 10.83 -27.62 -12.92
C TYR A 282 12.30 -28.04 -12.87
N LEU A 283 12.76 -28.42 -11.68
CA LEU A 283 14.10 -28.96 -11.48
C LEU A 283 14.04 -30.49 -11.68
N ASP A 284 14.54 -30.99 -12.80
CA ASP A 284 14.63 -32.43 -13.05
C ASP A 284 15.68 -33.04 -12.11
N THR A 285 15.23 -33.72 -11.06
CA THR A 285 16.11 -34.48 -10.16
C THR A 285 16.34 -35.92 -10.65
N GLY A 286 16.11 -36.20 -11.93
CA GLY A 286 16.39 -37.49 -12.56
C GLY A 286 17.84 -37.92 -12.38
N LYS A 287 18.05 -38.92 -11.51
CA LYS A 287 19.33 -39.60 -11.33
C LYS A 287 19.86 -40.09 -12.69
N ASP A 288 21.12 -39.80 -12.99
CA ASP A 288 21.88 -40.45 -14.05
C ASP A 288 21.76 -41.98 -13.93
N THR A 289 20.92 -42.62 -14.75
CA THR A 289 21.01 -44.05 -15.00
C THR A 289 21.92 -44.27 -16.19
N LYS A 290 23.20 -44.58 -15.93
CA LYS A 290 24.08 -45.17 -16.94
C LYS A 290 23.50 -46.53 -17.35
N SER A 291 22.95 -46.63 -18.56
CA SER A 291 22.53 -47.91 -19.14
C SER A 291 23.75 -48.64 -19.71
N SER A 292 24.16 -49.74 -19.08
CA SER A 292 24.96 -50.76 -19.75
C SER A 292 24.02 -51.84 -20.30
N GLY A 293 23.80 -51.84 -21.62
CA GLY A 293 23.38 -53.03 -22.37
C GLY A 293 21.88 -53.16 -22.69
N LYS A 294 21.60 -53.07 -23.99
CA LYS A 294 20.44 -53.61 -24.74
C LYS A 294 19.05 -53.43 -24.12
N GLY A 295 18.54 -52.21 -24.21
CA GLY A 295 17.12 -51.89 -24.14
C GLY A 295 16.92 -50.39 -24.27
N VAL A 296 16.34 -49.92 -25.38
CA VAL A 296 15.92 -48.52 -25.49
C VAL A 296 14.59 -48.40 -24.75
N VAL A 297 14.63 -47.91 -23.51
CA VAL A 297 13.45 -47.37 -22.86
C VAL A 297 13.34 -45.92 -23.31
N ILE A 298 12.41 -45.65 -24.23
CA ILE A 298 11.96 -44.28 -24.47
C ILE A 298 11.00 -43.96 -23.32
N SER A 299 11.52 -43.37 -22.25
CA SER A 299 10.69 -42.69 -21.27
C SER A 299 10.20 -41.40 -21.92
N TYR A 300 8.94 -41.37 -22.34
CA TYR A 300 8.25 -40.09 -22.39
C TYR A 300 8.33 -39.50 -20.98
N SER A 301 8.65 -38.23 -20.87
CA SER A 301 8.44 -37.44 -19.66
C SER A 301 6.93 -37.40 -19.37
N SER A 302 6.40 -38.53 -18.89
CA SER A 302 5.17 -38.54 -18.11
C SER A 302 5.39 -37.53 -17.02
N MET A 303 4.57 -36.46 -17.03
CA MET A 303 4.51 -35.46 -15.97
C MET A 303 4.74 -36.17 -14.63
N PRO A 304 5.73 -35.76 -13.82
CA PRO A 304 5.83 -36.25 -12.46
C PRO A 304 4.47 -36.09 -11.78
N SER A 305 4.14 -36.97 -10.83
CA SER A 305 2.98 -36.82 -9.94
C SER A 305 2.80 -35.35 -9.53
N ASP A 306 1.55 -34.88 -9.42
CA ASP A 306 1.14 -33.48 -9.13
C ASP A 306 1.99 -32.75 -8.07
N ASP A 307 2.64 -33.47 -7.17
CA ASP A 307 3.53 -32.96 -6.13
C ASP A 307 4.89 -32.38 -6.62
N ALA A 308 5.37 -32.71 -7.82
CA ALA A 308 6.72 -32.30 -8.26
C ALA A 308 6.75 -31.08 -9.19
N VAL A 309 5.66 -30.73 -9.88
CA VAL A 309 5.70 -29.64 -10.87
C VAL A 309 5.63 -28.27 -10.20
N SER A 310 6.35 -27.27 -10.71
CA SER A 310 6.10 -25.86 -10.36
C SER A 310 4.71 -25.45 -10.83
N CYS A 311 3.70 -25.63 -9.99
CA CYS A 311 2.31 -25.41 -10.38
C CYS A 311 1.63 -24.36 -9.50
N ASN A 312 0.57 -23.75 -10.04
CA ASN A 312 -0.32 -22.86 -9.31
C ASN A 312 0.34 -21.57 -8.77
N ASN A 313 1.44 -21.10 -9.36
CA ASN A 313 1.93 -19.75 -9.07
C ASN A 313 1.06 -18.72 -9.80
N SER A 314 0.74 -17.60 -9.14
CA SER A 314 -0.02 -16.48 -9.69
C SER A 314 0.91 -15.30 -9.96
N ILE A 315 1.16 -15.00 -11.23
CA ILE A 315 2.13 -14.01 -11.71
C ILE A 315 1.36 -12.94 -12.47
N TYR A 316 1.12 -11.78 -11.88
CA TYR A 316 0.28 -10.76 -12.52
C TYR A 316 0.71 -9.35 -12.12
N GLN A 317 0.36 -8.34 -12.91
CA GLN A 317 0.70 -6.94 -12.66
C GLN A 317 2.19 -6.63 -12.56
N ASN A 318 3.07 -7.48 -13.09
CA ASN A 318 4.50 -7.17 -13.18
C ASN A 318 4.78 -6.37 -14.45
N ASN A 319 5.83 -5.56 -14.40
CA ASN A 319 6.35 -4.82 -15.53
C ASN A 319 7.69 -5.42 -15.94
N LEU A 320 7.72 -5.99 -17.14
CA LEU A 320 8.83 -6.79 -17.66
C LEU A 320 9.39 -6.07 -18.88
N THR A 321 10.60 -5.54 -18.75
CA THR A 321 11.35 -4.92 -19.85
C THR A 321 12.75 -5.49 -19.91
N ASN A 322 12.90 -6.66 -20.49
CA ASN A 322 14.11 -7.49 -20.46
C ASN A 322 14.36 -8.09 -21.85
N ARG A 323 15.54 -8.68 -22.06
CA ARG A 323 15.83 -9.35 -23.35
C ARG A 323 14.87 -10.52 -23.61
N GLN A 324 14.50 -11.25 -22.58
CA GLN A 324 13.39 -12.21 -22.57
C GLN A 324 12.49 -11.87 -21.38
N ASN A 325 11.25 -11.44 -21.61
CA ASN A 325 10.40 -11.01 -20.50
C ASN A 325 9.89 -12.16 -19.64
N ALA A 326 9.43 -13.22 -20.27
CA ALA A 326 8.82 -14.35 -19.59
C ALA A 326 9.24 -15.68 -20.22
N TYR A 327 9.39 -16.69 -19.38
CA TYR A 327 9.59 -18.07 -19.78
C TYR A 327 8.96 -18.99 -18.73
N ASP A 328 8.16 -19.96 -19.17
CA ASP A 328 7.45 -20.88 -18.29
C ASP A 328 7.33 -22.25 -18.95
N THR A 329 7.99 -23.26 -18.37
CA THR A 329 7.87 -24.66 -18.81
C THR A 329 6.91 -25.47 -17.96
N SER A 330 6.20 -24.82 -17.04
CA SER A 330 5.33 -25.47 -16.06
C SER A 330 3.89 -24.95 -16.19
N LEU A 331 3.01 -25.23 -15.22
CA LEU A 331 1.60 -24.86 -15.25
C LEU A 331 1.30 -23.75 -14.25
N ASN A 332 1.38 -22.49 -14.69
CA ASN A 332 1.18 -21.32 -13.85
C ASN A 332 0.16 -20.34 -14.44
N TYR A 333 -0.37 -19.47 -13.58
CA TYR A 333 -1.29 -18.41 -13.96
C TYR A 333 -0.50 -17.12 -14.18
N TRP A 334 -0.52 -16.58 -15.39
CA TRP A 334 0.13 -15.32 -15.74
C TRP A 334 -0.82 -14.10 -15.69
N ASP A 335 -2.00 -14.30 -15.11
CA ASP A 335 -2.98 -13.27 -14.81
C ASP A 335 -3.80 -13.66 -13.57
N ASN A 336 -4.75 -12.81 -13.19
CA ASN A 336 -5.67 -13.06 -12.08
C ASN A 336 -7.15 -13.14 -12.51
N GLY A 337 -7.41 -13.47 -13.78
CA GLY A 337 -8.73 -13.46 -14.41
C GLY A 337 -9.26 -12.06 -14.75
N LYS A 338 -8.46 -11.01 -14.52
CA LYS A 338 -8.82 -9.61 -14.83
C LYS A 338 -7.67 -8.79 -15.37
N LEU A 339 -6.46 -9.03 -14.86
CA LEU A 339 -5.24 -8.29 -15.18
C LEU A 339 -4.05 -9.26 -15.20
N GLY A 340 -3.28 -9.17 -16.27
CA GLY A 340 -2.01 -9.84 -16.50
C GLY A 340 -0.80 -8.97 -16.23
N ASN A 341 0.31 -9.24 -16.90
CA ASN A 341 1.56 -8.51 -16.81
C ASN A 341 1.75 -7.58 -18.01
N ASN A 342 2.69 -6.65 -17.89
CA ASN A 342 3.14 -5.84 -19.02
C ASN A 342 4.50 -6.37 -19.51
N TYR A 343 4.62 -6.49 -20.83
CA TYR A 343 5.78 -7.04 -21.50
C TYR A 343 6.27 -6.02 -22.54
N SER A 344 7.56 -5.68 -22.52
CA SER A 344 8.13 -4.75 -23.49
C SER A 344 8.19 -5.28 -24.92
N ASP A 345 8.03 -6.59 -25.10
CA ASP A 345 8.00 -7.33 -26.37
C ASP A 345 6.58 -7.74 -26.79
N PHE A 346 5.55 -7.31 -26.04
CA PHE A 346 4.13 -7.51 -26.33
C PHE A 346 3.34 -6.27 -25.90
N ASN A 347 3.51 -5.18 -26.66
CA ASN A 347 2.93 -3.87 -26.39
C ASN A 347 2.61 -3.08 -27.67
N ASP A 348 2.50 -3.75 -28.83
CA ASP A 348 2.26 -3.10 -30.11
C ASP A 348 0.76 -2.75 -30.28
N PRO A 349 0.40 -1.56 -30.82
CA PRO A 349 -0.97 -1.26 -31.23
C PRO A 349 -1.67 -2.36 -32.05
N ALA A 350 -0.93 -3.11 -32.88
CA ALA A 350 -1.45 -4.24 -33.66
C ALA A 350 -1.96 -5.41 -32.80
N GLU A 351 -1.46 -5.54 -31.56
CA GLU A 351 -1.90 -6.55 -30.57
C GLU A 351 -3.15 -6.09 -29.80
N GLY A 352 -3.73 -4.94 -30.19
CA GLY A 352 -4.84 -4.29 -29.50
C GLY A 352 -4.40 -3.52 -28.25
N CYS A 353 -3.09 -3.29 -28.08
CA CYS A 353 -2.54 -2.53 -26.96
C CYS A 353 -2.73 -1.01 -27.15
N THR A 354 -3.97 -0.54 -27.33
CA THR A 354 -4.31 0.87 -27.53
C THR A 354 -5.27 1.39 -26.46
N GLY A 355 -4.84 2.38 -25.67
CA GLY A 355 -5.73 3.23 -24.88
C GLY A 355 -6.63 2.56 -23.82
N LYS A 356 -6.48 1.25 -23.55
CA LYS A 356 -7.13 0.50 -22.48
C LYS A 356 -6.06 -0.30 -21.75
N LYS A 357 -6.12 -0.38 -20.41
CA LYS A 357 -5.05 -0.94 -19.57
C LYS A 357 -4.71 -2.41 -19.85
N VAL A 358 -5.57 -3.12 -20.57
CA VAL A 358 -5.42 -4.51 -21.00
C VAL A 358 -5.48 -4.54 -22.53
N CYS A 359 -4.58 -5.30 -23.17
CA CYS A 359 -4.56 -5.53 -24.62
C CYS A 359 -5.70 -6.47 -25.03
N ASP A 360 -6.16 -6.38 -26.28
CA ASP A 360 -7.24 -7.23 -26.78
C ASP A 360 -6.78 -8.68 -27.06
N SER A 361 -5.47 -8.88 -27.28
CA SER A 361 -4.86 -10.20 -27.54
C SER A 361 -4.25 -10.83 -26.29
N GLN A 362 -4.45 -12.14 -26.11
CA GLN A 362 -3.75 -12.95 -25.11
C GLN A 362 -2.28 -13.15 -25.47
N HIS A 363 -1.40 -13.22 -24.47
CA HIS A 363 0.05 -13.43 -24.66
C HIS A 363 0.44 -14.85 -24.25
N ARG A 364 0.91 -15.65 -25.22
CA ARG A 364 1.42 -17.00 -24.94
C ARG A 364 2.81 -16.91 -24.32
N ILE A 365 3.02 -17.55 -23.18
CA ILE A 365 4.31 -17.55 -22.50
C ILE A 365 5.22 -18.60 -23.14
N PRO A 366 6.42 -18.24 -23.62
CA PRO A 366 7.35 -19.21 -24.20
C PRO A 366 7.77 -20.31 -23.22
N GLY A 367 7.95 -21.54 -23.72
CA GLY A 367 8.47 -22.69 -22.97
C GLY A 367 7.44 -23.77 -22.61
N GLY A 368 6.16 -23.42 -22.62
CA GLY A 368 5.08 -24.32 -22.17
C GLY A 368 3.70 -23.89 -22.68
N SER A 369 2.66 -24.31 -21.98
CA SER A 369 1.27 -24.02 -22.35
C SER A 369 0.67 -22.82 -21.61
N SER A 370 1.41 -22.18 -20.70
CA SER A 370 0.94 -21.01 -19.94
C SER A 370 0.62 -19.83 -20.85
N VAL A 371 -0.44 -19.11 -20.52
CA VAL A 371 -0.92 -17.93 -21.25
C VAL A 371 -1.26 -16.85 -20.23
N ASP A 372 -0.98 -15.60 -20.57
CA ASP A 372 -1.56 -14.42 -19.94
C ASP A 372 -2.78 -14.00 -20.78
N GLU A 373 -3.98 -14.19 -20.23
CA GLU A 373 -5.23 -13.86 -20.92
C GLU A 373 -5.54 -12.36 -20.90
N PHE A 374 -4.91 -11.60 -20.00
CA PHE A 374 -5.18 -10.17 -19.82
C PHE A 374 -3.89 -9.32 -19.84
N PRO A 375 -3.02 -9.42 -20.87
CA PRO A 375 -1.77 -8.68 -20.90
C PRO A 375 -2.03 -7.18 -20.84
N GLN A 376 -1.18 -6.44 -20.15
CA GLN A 376 -1.34 -5.01 -19.98
C GLN A 376 -0.61 -4.25 -21.08
N SER A 377 -1.29 -3.25 -21.66
CA SER A 377 -0.75 -2.40 -22.73
C SER A 377 0.34 -1.43 -22.28
N ALA A 378 0.44 -1.17 -20.97
CA ALA A 378 1.45 -0.31 -20.39
C ALA A 378 1.78 -0.74 -18.95
N PRO A 379 2.96 -0.38 -18.42
CA PRO A 379 3.33 -0.66 -17.03
C PRO A 379 2.29 -0.16 -16.02
N VAL A 380 2.04 -0.95 -14.97
CA VAL A 380 1.32 -0.46 -13.78
C VAL A 380 2.21 0.55 -13.08
N LYS A 381 1.94 1.84 -13.30
CA LYS A 381 2.59 2.91 -12.55
C LYS A 381 2.26 2.75 -11.07
N ILE A 382 3.27 2.53 -10.22
CA ILE A 382 3.12 2.75 -8.78
C ILE A 382 2.80 4.24 -8.61
N PRO A 383 1.68 4.63 -7.97
CA PRO A 383 1.30 6.03 -7.85
C PRO A 383 2.43 6.87 -7.29
N GLY A 384 2.78 7.91 -8.05
CA GLY A 384 3.86 8.83 -7.71
C GLY A 384 5.27 8.28 -7.81
N ARG A 385 5.50 7.03 -8.27
CA ARG A 385 6.84 6.46 -8.50
C ARG A 385 7.18 6.45 -9.99
N LEU A 386 8.38 6.90 -10.31
CA LEU A 386 8.99 6.79 -11.63
C LEU A 386 10.38 6.19 -11.53
N THR A 387 10.67 5.32 -12.49
CA THR A 387 12.00 4.73 -12.68
C THR A 387 12.67 5.46 -13.84
N GLY A 388 13.87 5.95 -13.60
CA GLY A 388 14.75 6.57 -14.59
C GLY A 388 15.86 5.64 -15.06
N LEU A 389 16.85 6.23 -15.75
CA LEU A 389 18.03 5.52 -16.24
C LEU A 389 18.85 4.89 -15.10
N ALA A 390 19.50 3.76 -15.39
CA ALA A 390 20.47 3.09 -14.50
C ALA A 390 19.96 2.76 -13.07
N GLY A 391 18.66 2.47 -12.94
CA GLY A 391 18.05 2.10 -11.67
C GLY A 391 17.67 3.27 -10.76
N ALA A 392 17.71 4.49 -11.27
CA ALA A 392 17.22 5.65 -10.55
C ALA A 392 15.73 5.49 -10.26
N VAL A 393 15.32 5.74 -9.02
CA VAL A 393 13.91 5.74 -8.63
C VAL A 393 13.63 7.07 -7.95
N LEU A 394 12.48 7.65 -8.27
CA LEU A 394 11.93 8.79 -7.56
C LEU A 394 10.47 8.50 -7.27
N GLN A 395 10.04 8.67 -6.02
CA GLN A 395 8.67 8.44 -5.61
C GLN A 395 8.16 9.54 -4.69
N LEU A 396 6.98 10.09 -5.03
CA LEU A 396 6.16 10.93 -4.17
C LEU A 396 4.92 10.14 -3.70
N PHE A 397 4.52 10.35 -2.45
CA PHE A 397 3.32 9.72 -1.88
C PHE A 397 2.05 10.58 -2.07
N GLN A 398 2.21 11.82 -2.51
CA GLN A 398 1.15 12.80 -2.78
C GLN A 398 1.47 13.48 -4.12
N THR A 399 0.44 13.97 -4.80
CA THR A 399 0.59 14.71 -6.06
C THR A 399 0.28 16.19 -5.90
N CYS A 400 -0.29 16.60 -4.77
CA CYS A 400 -0.51 17.99 -4.42
C CYS A 400 -0.13 18.27 -2.96
N PHE A 401 0.54 19.40 -2.73
CA PHE A 401 1.05 19.85 -1.44
C PHE A 401 0.55 21.25 -1.11
N VAL A 402 0.54 21.59 0.18
CA VAL A 402 0.32 22.97 0.63
C VAL A 402 1.62 23.78 0.48
N PRO A 403 1.56 25.11 0.29
CA PRO A 403 2.76 25.95 0.25
C PRO A 403 3.66 25.74 1.47
N GLY A 404 4.96 25.54 1.25
CA GLY A 404 5.95 25.25 2.31
C GLY A 404 5.78 23.87 2.98
N GLY A 405 4.82 23.05 2.52
CA GLY A 405 4.52 21.75 3.09
C GLY A 405 5.65 20.74 2.89
N GLN A 406 5.77 19.80 3.82
CA GLN A 406 6.80 18.76 3.76
C GLN A 406 6.46 17.71 2.70
N MET A 407 7.39 17.50 1.77
CA MET A 407 7.33 16.51 0.69
C MET A 407 8.24 15.34 1.03
N TRP A 408 7.66 14.17 1.31
CA TRP A 408 8.43 12.94 1.48
C TRP A 408 8.73 12.32 0.12
N VAL A 409 10.01 12.15 -0.15
CA VAL A 409 10.54 11.57 -1.39
C VAL A 409 11.26 10.27 -1.05
N ASN A 410 10.76 9.15 -1.58
CA ASN A 410 11.51 7.90 -1.59
C ASN A 410 12.33 7.85 -2.88
N TYR A 411 13.63 7.65 -2.79
CA TYR A 411 14.50 7.66 -3.97
C TYR A 411 15.55 6.56 -3.93
N SER A 412 15.99 6.14 -5.12
CA SER A 412 17.18 5.31 -5.33
C SER A 412 18.12 6.06 -6.26
N ALA A 413 19.34 6.34 -5.79
CA ALA A 413 20.39 6.88 -6.64
C ALA A 413 20.87 5.82 -7.64
N PRO A 414 21.05 6.18 -8.93
CA PRO A 414 21.53 5.28 -9.95
C PRO A 414 22.94 4.77 -9.65
N THR A 415 23.29 3.63 -10.26
CA THR A 415 24.58 3.00 -10.01
C THR A 415 25.75 3.89 -10.47
N ASN A 416 26.72 4.10 -9.58
CA ASN A 416 27.98 4.83 -9.84
C ASN A 416 27.78 6.26 -10.34
N LYS A 417 26.65 6.90 -10.00
CA LYS A 417 26.39 8.30 -10.26
C LYS A 417 25.97 9.01 -8.98
N GLU A 418 26.63 10.13 -8.69
CA GLU A 418 26.12 11.08 -7.71
C GLU A 418 24.89 11.79 -8.27
N VAL A 419 23.92 12.03 -7.40
CA VAL A 419 22.67 12.68 -7.79
C VAL A 419 22.23 13.73 -6.79
N TRP A 420 21.44 14.67 -7.30
CA TRP A 420 20.79 15.71 -6.52
C TRP A 420 19.28 15.74 -6.83
N ALA A 421 18.47 16.11 -5.84
CA ALA A 421 17.06 16.43 -6.00
C ALA A 421 16.87 17.93 -6.17
N GLY A 422 16.19 18.34 -7.23
CA GLY A 422 15.83 19.73 -7.48
C GLY A 422 14.34 19.89 -7.74
N ILE A 423 13.79 21.08 -7.47
CA ILE A 423 12.42 21.44 -7.82
C ILE A 423 12.46 22.55 -8.87
N ILE A 424 11.69 22.40 -9.94
CA ILE A 424 11.56 23.38 -11.03
C ILE A 424 10.09 23.69 -11.33
N ASP A 425 9.82 24.87 -11.90
CA ASP A 425 8.52 25.16 -12.52
C ASP A 425 8.24 24.23 -13.70
N SER A 426 6.99 23.82 -13.88
CA SER A 426 6.62 22.90 -14.96
C SER A 426 6.90 23.44 -16.37
N GLY A 427 6.95 24.76 -16.54
CA GLY A 427 7.28 25.48 -17.78
C GLY A 427 8.65 26.20 -17.78
N GLY A 428 9.47 26.03 -16.73
CA GLY A 428 10.78 26.70 -16.61
C GLY A 428 11.91 26.00 -17.37
N LYS A 429 12.99 26.74 -17.67
CA LYS A 429 14.29 26.16 -18.08
C LYS A 429 14.91 25.42 -16.89
N SER A 430 15.94 24.62 -17.15
CA SER A 430 16.60 23.64 -16.25
C SER A 430 17.26 24.18 -14.98
N GLU A 431 16.84 25.32 -14.46
CA GLU A 431 17.35 25.93 -13.23
C GLU A 431 16.34 25.73 -12.10
N SER A 432 16.87 25.43 -10.91
CA SER A 432 16.06 25.21 -9.72
C SER A 432 15.39 26.51 -9.30
N ILE A 433 14.26 26.42 -8.61
CA ILE A 433 13.51 27.60 -8.16
C ILE A 433 14.45 28.50 -7.35
N SER A 434 14.45 29.80 -7.66
CA SER A 434 15.28 30.81 -6.99
C SER A 434 15.15 30.68 -5.46
N GLY A 435 16.28 30.47 -4.77
CA GLY A 435 16.34 30.30 -3.32
C GLY A 435 16.32 28.85 -2.80
N GLN A 436 16.09 27.85 -3.66
CA GLN A 436 16.24 26.43 -3.32
C GLN A 436 17.41 25.81 -4.10
N SER A 437 18.50 25.49 -3.41
CA SER A 437 19.60 24.71 -3.97
C SER A 437 19.20 23.24 -4.09
N ASP A 438 19.68 22.57 -5.14
CA ASP A 438 19.48 21.13 -5.29
C ASP A 438 20.08 20.37 -4.09
N LEU A 439 19.30 19.47 -3.51
CA LEU A 439 19.70 18.68 -2.37
C LEU A 439 20.55 17.51 -2.84
N TYR A 440 21.80 17.42 -2.36
CA TYR A 440 22.64 16.26 -2.62
C TYR A 440 22.04 14.99 -2.01
N LEU A 441 21.78 14.01 -2.86
CA LEU A 441 21.15 12.74 -2.49
C LEU A 441 22.17 11.61 -2.33
N GLY A 442 23.40 11.78 -2.81
CA GLY A 442 24.46 10.77 -2.76
C GLY A 442 24.52 9.87 -4.00
N GLN A 443 25.22 8.74 -3.86
CA GLN A 443 25.46 7.75 -4.91
C GLN A 443 25.17 6.35 -4.36
N ASN A 444 24.64 5.45 -5.19
CA ASN A 444 24.41 4.03 -4.83
C ASN A 444 23.58 3.84 -3.54
N ILE A 445 22.61 4.71 -3.31
CA ILE A 445 21.88 4.81 -2.05
C ILE A 445 20.37 4.86 -2.31
N THR A 446 19.61 4.05 -1.58
CA THR A 446 18.14 4.16 -1.49
C THR A 446 17.74 4.65 -0.11
N LYS A 447 17.04 5.78 -0.03
CA LYS A 447 16.59 6.40 1.22
C LYS A 447 15.31 7.20 1.01
N ASP A 448 14.70 7.56 2.13
CA ASP A 448 13.70 8.62 2.18
C ASP A 448 14.36 9.96 2.50
N VAL A 449 13.86 11.03 1.90
CA VAL A 449 14.28 12.40 2.21
C VAL A 449 13.07 13.32 2.26
N ALA A 450 13.13 14.32 3.13
CA ALA A 450 12.13 15.36 3.21
C ALA A 450 12.60 16.60 2.46
N LEU A 451 11.76 17.10 1.54
CA LEU A 451 11.92 18.38 0.87
C LEU A 451 10.79 19.33 1.30
N ALA A 452 10.97 20.63 1.11
CA ALA A 452 9.88 21.60 1.28
C ALA A 452 9.27 21.91 -0.10
N ALA A 453 7.94 21.83 -0.19
CA ALA A 453 7.21 22.32 -1.35
C ALA A 453 7.42 23.83 -1.51
N PRO A 454 7.42 24.37 -2.74
CA PRO A 454 7.48 25.80 -2.96
C PRO A 454 6.45 26.59 -2.15
N ASP A 455 6.80 27.79 -1.68
CA ASP A 455 5.92 28.66 -0.87
C ASP A 455 4.84 29.38 -1.69
N ARG A 456 4.60 28.96 -2.93
CA ARG A 456 3.61 29.55 -3.84
C ARG A 456 2.82 28.48 -4.58
N GLU A 457 1.57 28.80 -4.92
CA GLU A 457 0.75 27.94 -5.78
C GLU A 457 1.37 27.82 -7.18
N GLY A 458 1.22 26.64 -7.78
CA GLY A 458 1.71 26.37 -9.13
C GLY A 458 1.88 24.88 -9.42
N SER A 459 2.26 24.58 -10.65
CA SER A 459 2.63 23.24 -11.08
C SER A 459 4.14 23.13 -11.21
N PHE A 460 4.71 22.12 -10.58
CA PHE A 460 6.15 21.93 -10.44
C PHE A 460 6.56 20.53 -10.87
N LYS A 461 7.87 20.35 -11.05
CA LYS A 461 8.49 19.05 -11.23
C LYS A 461 9.59 18.86 -10.20
N LEU A 462 9.53 17.75 -9.48
CA LEU A 462 10.67 17.23 -8.72
C LEU A 462 11.55 16.45 -9.68
N ARG A 463 12.83 16.78 -9.77
CA ARG A 463 13.80 16.12 -10.65
C ARG A 463 14.94 15.51 -9.84
N MET A 464 15.47 14.41 -10.34
CA MET A 464 16.78 13.89 -9.97
C MET A 464 17.75 14.23 -11.11
N VAL A 465 18.87 14.86 -10.79
CA VAL A 465 19.91 15.26 -11.75
C VAL A 465 21.25 14.62 -11.41
N ASP A 466 22.10 14.40 -12.40
CA ASP A 466 23.50 13.98 -12.17
C ASP A 466 24.44 15.18 -11.98
N GLY A 467 25.74 14.91 -11.76
CA GLY A 467 26.75 15.94 -11.49
C GLY A 467 26.98 16.94 -12.63
N ASN A 468 26.45 16.67 -13.82
CA ASN A 468 26.47 17.59 -14.95
C ASN A 468 25.15 18.37 -15.09
N GLY A 469 24.22 18.23 -14.14
CA GLY A 469 22.89 18.84 -14.18
C GLY A 469 21.92 18.16 -15.15
N SER A 470 22.25 16.99 -15.70
CA SER A 470 21.36 16.27 -16.61
C SER A 470 20.23 15.58 -15.84
N VAL A 471 18.99 15.79 -16.27
CA VAL A 471 17.82 15.17 -15.63
C VAL A 471 17.79 13.66 -15.90
N ILE A 472 17.82 12.87 -14.84
CA ILE A 472 17.74 11.41 -14.87
C ILE A 472 16.28 10.93 -14.81
N VAL A 473 15.48 11.54 -13.92
CA VAL A 473 14.05 11.26 -13.75
C VAL A 473 13.36 12.49 -13.18
N SER A 474 12.09 12.71 -13.50
CA SER A 474 11.30 13.79 -12.91
C SER A 474 9.83 13.43 -12.73
N LEU A 475 9.23 13.92 -11.65
CA LEU A 475 7.82 13.72 -11.27
C LEU A 475 7.09 15.06 -11.23
N PRO A 476 5.91 15.20 -11.85
CA PRO A 476 5.08 16.37 -11.68
C PRO A 476 4.37 16.36 -10.32
N PHE A 477 4.16 17.55 -9.74
CA PHE A 477 3.30 17.76 -8.59
C PHE A 477 2.74 19.19 -8.59
N ASN A 478 1.67 19.42 -7.83
CA ASN A 478 1.07 20.74 -7.65
C ASN A 478 1.30 21.27 -6.23
N VAL A 479 1.37 22.60 -6.11
CA VAL A 479 1.20 23.30 -4.85
C VAL A 479 -0.09 24.08 -4.93
N THR A 480 -0.99 23.87 -3.97
CA THR A 480 -2.30 24.53 -3.95
C THR A 480 -2.68 24.82 -2.50
N VAL A 481 -3.16 26.04 -2.25
CA VAL A 481 -3.80 26.40 -0.98
C VAL A 481 -5.14 25.68 -0.94
N PRO A 482 -5.34 24.73 0.00
CA PRO A 482 -6.58 23.96 0.06
C PRO A 482 -7.76 24.89 0.28
N SER A 483 -8.83 24.69 -0.49
CA SER A 483 -10.07 25.44 -0.28
C SER A 483 -11.28 24.57 -0.49
N LEU A 484 -12.34 24.88 0.25
CA LEU A 484 -13.61 24.20 0.20
C LEU A 484 -14.73 25.23 0.16
N ASN A 485 -15.68 25.07 -0.75
CA ASN A 485 -16.85 25.94 -0.86
C ASN A 485 -18.11 25.11 -1.02
N ALA A 486 -19.11 25.37 -0.19
CA ALA A 486 -20.38 24.64 -0.19
C ALA A 486 -21.50 25.54 -0.71
N SER A 487 -22.27 25.04 -1.67
CA SER A 487 -23.34 25.79 -2.32
C SER A 487 -24.58 24.90 -2.55
N PRO A 488 -25.80 25.42 -2.36
CA PRO A 488 -26.12 26.77 -1.86
C PRO A 488 -25.84 26.92 -0.35
N SER A 489 -25.80 28.17 0.15
CA SER A 489 -25.58 28.47 1.58
C SER A 489 -26.80 28.17 2.47
N SER A 490 -27.97 27.95 1.87
CA SER A 490 -29.18 27.46 2.53
C SER A 490 -29.89 26.50 1.60
N VAL A 491 -30.30 25.35 2.12
CA VAL A 491 -30.92 24.27 1.36
C VAL A 491 -32.02 23.59 2.17
N GLY A 492 -33.05 23.03 1.53
CA GLY A 492 -34.00 22.17 2.23
C GLY A 492 -33.37 20.84 2.63
N MET A 493 -33.89 20.17 3.66
CA MET A 493 -33.47 18.79 3.96
C MET A 493 -33.51 17.95 2.67
N CYS A 494 -32.52 17.08 2.49
CA CYS A 494 -32.43 16.07 1.42
C CYS A 494 -32.27 16.60 0.01
N GLU A 495 -32.20 17.92 -0.14
CA GLU A 495 -31.67 18.55 -1.33
C GLU A 495 -30.14 18.44 -1.34
N ASN A 496 -29.58 18.58 -2.54
CA ASN A 496 -28.17 18.36 -2.79
C ASN A 496 -27.37 19.62 -2.43
N ILE A 497 -26.31 19.44 -1.65
CA ILE A 497 -25.29 20.43 -1.36
C ILE A 497 -24.08 20.06 -2.20
N ALA A 498 -23.74 20.91 -3.16
CA ALA A 498 -22.52 20.77 -3.93
C ALA A 498 -21.35 21.35 -3.13
N VAL A 499 -20.33 20.54 -2.88
CA VAL A 499 -19.11 20.95 -2.20
C VAL A 499 -17.97 20.90 -3.19
N THR A 500 -17.58 22.06 -3.68
CA THR A 500 -16.45 22.23 -4.60
C THR A 500 -15.16 22.36 -3.79
N TYR A 501 -14.13 21.61 -4.19
CA TYR A 501 -12.87 21.54 -3.49
C TYR A 501 -11.69 21.68 -4.45
N ARG A 502 -10.57 22.16 -3.91
CA ARG A 502 -9.24 22.14 -4.55
C ARG A 502 -8.16 21.97 -3.49
N GLY A 503 -6.99 21.47 -3.88
CA GLY A 503 -5.86 21.26 -2.99
C GLY A 503 -6.01 20.04 -2.07
N ALA A 504 -6.77 19.02 -2.49
CA ALA A 504 -6.65 17.70 -1.89
C ALA A 504 -5.30 17.07 -2.29
N SER A 505 -4.73 16.20 -1.46
CA SER A 505 -3.36 15.71 -1.63
C SER A 505 -3.15 14.74 -2.81
N GLY A 506 -4.24 14.28 -3.42
CA GLY A 506 -4.23 13.34 -4.54
C GLY A 506 -4.12 11.88 -4.11
N GLN A 507 -4.18 11.59 -2.81
CA GLN A 507 -4.20 10.21 -2.33
C GLN A 507 -5.59 9.59 -2.51
N LYS A 508 -5.63 8.27 -2.71
CA LYS A 508 -6.88 7.54 -2.96
C LYS A 508 -7.89 7.70 -1.82
N ASN A 509 -7.40 7.79 -0.59
CA ASN A 509 -8.21 7.80 0.63
C ASN A 509 -8.42 9.21 1.21
N ASP A 510 -8.09 10.26 0.46
CA ASP A 510 -8.51 11.62 0.81
C ASP A 510 -10.04 11.68 0.84
N TRP A 511 -10.60 12.48 1.74
CA TRP A 511 -12.05 12.51 1.95
C TRP A 511 -12.56 13.87 2.43
N ILE A 512 -13.83 14.13 2.13
CA ILE A 512 -14.58 15.26 2.67
C ILE A 512 -15.65 14.70 3.60
N GLY A 513 -15.78 15.30 4.78
CA GLY A 513 -16.83 14.98 5.74
C GLY A 513 -17.81 16.14 5.91
N MET A 514 -19.07 15.80 6.16
CA MET A 514 -20.12 16.73 6.59
C MET A 514 -20.22 16.67 8.12
N PHE A 515 -20.14 17.82 8.79
CA PHE A 515 -20.17 17.95 10.24
C PHE A 515 -21.29 18.89 10.63
N ARG A 516 -22.01 18.60 11.71
CA ARG A 516 -22.81 19.66 12.35
C ARG A 516 -21.86 20.72 12.89
N THR A 517 -22.22 22.00 12.77
CA THR A 517 -21.38 23.09 13.26
C THR A 517 -21.02 22.87 14.75
N GLY A 518 -19.72 22.87 15.06
CA GLY A 518 -19.21 22.61 16.41
C GLY A 518 -19.04 21.14 16.80
N SER A 519 -19.41 20.19 15.94
CA SER A 519 -19.18 18.74 16.14
C SER A 519 -17.81 18.30 15.63
N SER A 520 -17.18 17.36 16.33
CA SER A 520 -16.00 16.63 15.85
C SER A 520 -16.34 15.39 15.02
N ASP A 521 -17.57 14.89 15.12
CA ASP A 521 -18.01 13.68 14.44
C ASP A 521 -18.68 14.01 13.11
N ALA A 522 -18.22 13.33 12.05
CA ALA A 522 -18.80 13.47 10.72
C ALA A 522 -20.16 12.76 10.66
N VAL A 523 -21.18 13.47 10.20
CA VAL A 523 -22.52 12.93 9.88
C VAL A 523 -22.44 11.97 8.70
N SER A 524 -21.64 12.34 7.69
CA SER A 524 -21.35 11.51 6.53
C SER A 524 -20.00 11.89 5.92
N ARG A 525 -19.44 11.04 5.07
CA ARG A 525 -18.17 11.26 4.39
C ARG A 525 -18.15 10.68 2.98
N GLN A 526 -17.36 11.27 2.10
CA GLN A 526 -17.10 10.79 0.75
C GLN A 526 -15.61 10.83 0.42
N THR A 527 -15.11 9.79 -0.24
CA THR A 527 -13.71 9.72 -0.71
C THR A 527 -13.52 10.49 -2.02
N LEU A 528 -12.33 11.05 -2.22
CA LEU A 528 -12.01 11.88 -3.39
C LEU A 528 -11.34 11.10 -4.53
N GLU A 529 -11.00 9.83 -4.31
CA GLU A 529 -10.50 8.91 -5.34
C GLU A 529 -9.29 9.45 -6.13
N SER A 530 -8.30 10.00 -5.41
CA SER A 530 -7.09 10.61 -5.99
C SER A 530 -7.30 11.90 -6.80
N ARG A 531 -8.49 12.51 -6.77
CA ARG A 531 -8.71 13.84 -7.35
C ARG A 531 -8.20 14.94 -6.41
N GLU A 532 -7.42 15.88 -6.95
CA GLU A 532 -6.91 17.05 -6.23
C GLU A 532 -7.93 18.20 -6.16
N SER A 533 -8.89 18.19 -7.09
CA SER A 533 -9.99 19.15 -7.17
C SER A 533 -11.23 18.50 -7.79
N GLY A 534 -12.39 19.07 -7.53
CA GLY A 534 -13.65 18.59 -8.07
C GLY A 534 -14.85 19.08 -7.28
N THR A 535 -15.97 18.40 -7.45
CA THR A 535 -17.19 18.63 -6.66
C THR A 535 -17.71 17.29 -6.16
N VAL A 536 -18.09 17.23 -4.89
CA VAL A 536 -18.82 16.11 -4.29
C VAL A 536 -20.17 16.61 -3.80
N THR A 537 -21.17 15.74 -3.77
CA THR A 537 -22.56 16.13 -3.45
C THR A 537 -23.02 15.45 -2.18
N PHE A 538 -23.41 16.23 -1.18
CA PHE A 538 -23.97 15.73 0.07
C PHE A 538 -25.45 16.03 0.18
N SER A 539 -26.15 15.29 1.05
CA SER A 539 -27.52 15.61 1.46
C SER A 539 -27.71 15.17 2.91
N MET A 540 -28.70 15.75 3.58
CA MET A 540 -28.99 15.46 4.99
C MET A 540 -30.50 15.51 5.25
N SER A 541 -31.01 14.54 6.00
CA SER A 541 -32.43 14.41 6.33
C SER A 541 -32.87 15.12 7.62
N GLN A 542 -31.98 15.91 8.21
CA GLN A 542 -32.21 16.63 9.45
C GLN A 542 -31.82 18.10 9.27
N SER A 543 -32.59 19.01 9.87
CA SER A 543 -32.30 20.44 9.85
C SER A 543 -31.16 20.79 10.78
N GLY A 544 -30.56 21.94 10.54
CA GLY A 544 -29.47 22.49 11.34
C GLY A 544 -28.35 23.02 10.47
N ASN A 545 -27.35 23.59 11.12
CA ASN A 545 -26.19 24.13 10.44
C ASN A 545 -25.11 23.06 10.29
N VAL A 546 -24.57 22.95 9.09
CA VAL A 546 -23.46 22.06 8.78
C VAL A 546 -22.29 22.81 8.19
N GLU A 547 -21.11 22.23 8.36
CA GLU A 547 -19.89 22.63 7.68
C GLU A 547 -19.23 21.38 7.08
N PHE A 548 -18.49 21.57 6.01
CA PHE A 548 -17.71 20.52 5.39
C PHE A 548 -16.23 20.74 5.69
N LYS A 549 -15.51 19.63 5.92
CA LYS A 549 -14.07 19.63 6.18
C LYS A 549 -13.39 18.59 5.29
N MET A 550 -12.29 18.99 4.67
CA MET A 550 -11.47 18.13 3.81
C MET A 550 -10.28 17.59 4.60
N PHE A 551 -9.98 16.30 4.46
CA PHE A 551 -8.88 15.63 5.14
C PHE A 551 -8.03 14.86 4.13
N SER A 552 -6.70 14.91 4.31
CA SER A 552 -5.81 13.95 3.68
C SER A 552 -5.93 12.58 4.35
N ALA A 553 -5.59 11.53 3.60
CA ALA A 553 -5.62 10.17 4.12
C ALA A 553 -4.79 10.03 5.40
N GLY A 554 -5.42 9.53 6.47
CA GLY A 554 -4.77 9.31 7.76
C GLY A 554 -4.55 10.57 8.63
N ALA A 555 -4.87 11.76 8.12
CA ALA A 555 -4.75 13.00 8.90
C ALA A 555 -5.90 13.18 9.90
N SER A 556 -5.57 13.75 11.06
CA SER A 556 -6.53 14.08 12.12
C SER A 556 -6.99 15.54 12.08
N ALA A 557 -6.24 16.42 11.40
CA ALA A 557 -6.57 17.82 11.19
C ALA A 557 -7.08 18.04 9.75
N PRO A 558 -8.09 18.91 9.56
CA PRO A 558 -8.59 19.21 8.23
C PRO A 558 -7.62 20.11 7.46
N LEU A 559 -7.52 19.89 6.15
CA LEU A 559 -6.79 20.73 5.19
C LEU A 559 -7.52 22.05 4.93
N ALA A 560 -8.86 22.01 4.89
CA ALA A 560 -9.73 23.16 4.68
C ALA A 560 -11.12 22.91 5.26
N ALA A 561 -11.82 24.00 5.57
CA ALA A 561 -13.24 24.01 5.91
C ALA A 561 -14.00 24.91 4.93
N SER A 562 -15.29 24.63 4.75
CA SER A 562 -16.19 25.42 3.91
C SER A 562 -16.92 26.50 4.69
N ASN A 563 -17.61 27.40 3.98
CA ASN A 563 -18.68 28.20 4.55
C ASN A 563 -19.77 27.30 5.16
N PRO A 564 -20.45 27.76 6.23
CA PRO A 564 -21.58 27.02 6.78
C PRO A 564 -22.74 26.96 5.77
N VAL A 565 -23.50 25.88 5.84
CA VAL A 565 -24.75 25.69 5.10
C VAL A 565 -25.88 25.47 6.10
N GLU A 566 -26.93 26.27 5.96
CA GLU A 566 -28.16 26.09 6.73
C GLU A 566 -29.04 25.03 6.05
N ILE A 567 -29.39 23.98 6.80
CA ILE A 567 -30.37 22.99 6.35
C ILE A 567 -31.70 23.35 7.00
N THR A 568 -32.60 23.88 6.18
CA THR A 568 -33.94 24.28 6.62
C THR A 568 -34.85 23.07 6.74
N ALA A 569 -35.70 23.08 7.77
CA ALA A 569 -36.73 22.06 7.91
C ALA A 569 -37.69 22.12 6.72
N ILE A 570 -38.13 20.97 6.24
CA ILE A 570 -39.08 20.91 5.13
C ILE A 570 -40.40 21.53 5.56
N SER A 571 -40.77 22.66 4.96
CA SER A 571 -42.06 23.32 5.19
C SER A 571 -43.08 23.05 4.08
N LYS A 572 -42.66 22.41 2.97
CA LYS A 572 -43.51 22.10 1.81
C LYS A 572 -43.23 20.69 1.27
N THR A 573 -44.28 20.00 0.87
CA THR A 573 -44.25 18.68 0.27
C THR A 573 -43.88 18.75 -1.22
N LYS A 574 -43.04 17.83 -1.71
CA LYS A 574 -42.57 17.82 -3.11
C LYS A 574 -42.29 16.39 -3.56
N VAL A 575 -42.53 16.09 -4.84
CA VAL A 575 -42.13 14.84 -5.51
C VAL A 575 -41.56 15.18 -6.88
N ILE A 576 -40.50 14.50 -7.31
CA ILE A 576 -39.90 14.61 -8.64
C ILE A 576 -39.61 13.19 -9.16
N ALA A 577 -39.76 12.95 -10.47
CA ALA A 577 -39.43 11.68 -11.10
C ALA A 577 -38.50 11.89 -12.32
N GLU A 578 -37.32 11.25 -12.31
CA GLU A 578 -36.29 11.41 -13.35
C GLU A 578 -35.72 10.07 -13.85
N PRO A 579 -35.46 9.89 -15.16
CA PRO A 579 -35.66 10.87 -16.23
C PRO A 579 -37.14 11.02 -16.63
N SER A 580 -37.50 12.14 -17.26
CA SER A 580 -38.88 12.41 -17.72
C SER A 580 -39.31 11.59 -18.94
N ARG A 581 -38.42 10.78 -19.52
CA ARG A 581 -38.72 9.84 -20.61
C ARG A 581 -37.92 8.56 -20.44
N VAL A 582 -38.59 7.42 -20.60
CA VAL A 582 -37.98 6.09 -20.57
C VAL A 582 -38.57 5.21 -21.67
N SER A 583 -37.85 4.16 -22.06
CA SER A 583 -38.39 3.09 -22.91
C SER A 583 -39.42 2.23 -22.14
N PRO A 584 -40.26 1.43 -22.83
CA PRO A 584 -41.19 0.51 -22.19
C PRO A 584 -40.50 -0.41 -21.19
N GLY A 585 -41.00 -0.45 -19.95
CA GLY A 585 -40.37 -1.21 -18.87
C GLY A 585 -39.11 -0.57 -18.27
N GLY A 586 -38.75 0.65 -18.67
CA GLY A 586 -37.64 1.41 -18.12
C GLY A 586 -37.88 1.87 -16.69
N THR A 587 -36.86 2.45 -16.07
CA THR A 587 -36.90 2.87 -14.65
C THR A 587 -36.67 4.37 -14.49
N VAL A 588 -37.34 4.96 -13.50
CA VAL A 588 -37.09 6.33 -13.01
C VAL A 588 -36.70 6.32 -11.53
N THR A 589 -36.03 7.36 -11.09
CA THR A 589 -35.81 7.67 -9.68
C THR A 589 -36.87 8.68 -9.23
N VAL A 590 -37.72 8.28 -8.30
CA VAL A 590 -38.73 9.14 -7.67
C VAL A 590 -38.16 9.66 -6.36
N THR A 591 -37.95 10.96 -6.26
CA THR A 591 -37.43 11.64 -5.05
C THR A 591 -38.54 12.45 -4.41
N TYR A 592 -38.65 12.39 -3.07
CA TYR A 592 -39.72 13.04 -2.32
C TYR A 592 -39.20 13.80 -1.10
N TRP A 593 -39.95 14.83 -0.72
CA TRP A 593 -39.70 15.71 0.41
C TRP A 593 -41.00 16.02 1.15
N GLY A 594 -40.93 16.14 2.48
CA GLY A 594 -42.04 16.51 3.33
C GLY A 594 -42.97 15.34 3.65
N ALA A 595 -42.47 14.11 3.57
CA ALA A 595 -43.26 12.94 3.93
C ALA A 595 -43.71 12.98 5.40
N PRO A 596 -44.90 12.43 5.70
CA PRO A 596 -45.44 12.37 7.06
C PRO A 596 -44.47 11.71 8.06
N ALA A 597 -44.07 12.46 9.10
CA ALA A 597 -43.21 11.95 10.17
C ALA A 597 -43.83 10.80 10.97
N SER A 598 -45.16 10.61 10.88
CA SER A 598 -45.90 9.47 11.46
C SER A 598 -45.52 8.12 10.84
N GLY A 599 -44.82 8.10 9.72
CA GLY A 599 -44.48 6.88 9.00
C GLY A 599 -45.60 6.32 8.12
N THR A 600 -46.74 7.02 8.06
CA THR A 600 -47.93 6.59 7.33
C THR A 600 -47.90 6.93 5.85
N GLY A 601 -47.00 7.81 5.42
CA GLY A 601 -46.97 8.33 4.06
C GLY A 601 -46.77 7.27 2.99
N ILE A 602 -47.40 7.48 1.83
CA ILE A 602 -47.26 6.63 0.65
C ILE A 602 -46.99 7.46 -0.60
N ILE A 603 -46.33 6.86 -1.59
CA ILE A 603 -46.31 7.34 -2.98
C ILE A 603 -46.94 6.29 -3.88
N GLY A 604 -47.78 6.72 -4.82
CA GLY A 604 -48.34 5.86 -5.86
C GLY A 604 -47.93 6.31 -7.26
N MET A 605 -47.88 5.37 -8.21
CA MET A 605 -47.73 5.61 -9.65
C MET A 605 -49.10 5.60 -10.33
N TYR A 606 -49.36 6.60 -11.17
CA TYR A 606 -50.66 6.80 -11.82
C TYR A 606 -50.49 7.04 -13.32
N GLY A 607 -51.50 6.68 -14.10
CA GLY A 607 -51.65 7.24 -15.45
C GLY A 607 -52.31 8.61 -15.36
N MET A 608 -52.06 9.51 -16.31
CA MET A 608 -52.49 10.92 -16.25
C MET A 608 -53.98 11.14 -15.95
N THR A 609 -54.86 10.20 -16.35
CA THR A 609 -56.32 10.30 -16.14
C THR A 609 -56.84 9.44 -14.99
N ARG A 610 -55.98 8.72 -14.26
CA ARG A 610 -56.41 7.84 -13.17
C ARG A 610 -56.75 8.63 -11.89
N PRO A 611 -57.87 8.29 -11.21
CA PRO A 611 -58.19 8.85 -9.91
C PRO A 611 -57.13 8.53 -8.86
N ASP A 612 -56.98 9.41 -7.86
CA ASP A 612 -55.98 9.27 -6.79
C ASP A 612 -56.09 7.94 -6.04
N LYS A 613 -57.26 7.32 -5.96
CA LYS A 613 -57.47 6.05 -5.25
C LYS A 613 -56.93 4.82 -6.00
N GLU A 614 -56.77 4.93 -7.31
CA GLU A 614 -56.54 3.79 -8.23
C GLU A 614 -55.10 3.78 -8.78
N ALA A 615 -54.13 3.82 -7.85
CA ALA A 615 -52.71 3.71 -8.18
C ALA A 615 -52.43 2.38 -8.90
N LEU A 616 -51.55 2.41 -9.89
CA LEU A 616 -51.03 1.19 -10.54
C LEU A 616 -50.15 0.38 -9.59
N GLU A 617 -49.36 1.09 -8.77
CA GLU A 617 -48.50 0.54 -7.73
C GLU A 617 -48.35 1.61 -6.63
N LYS A 618 -48.20 1.18 -5.38
CA LYS A 618 -47.94 2.06 -4.22
C LYS A 618 -46.74 1.57 -3.43
N ARG A 619 -46.04 2.50 -2.78
CA ARG A 619 -44.93 2.21 -1.86
C ARG A 619 -45.05 3.09 -0.62
N GLY A 620 -44.81 2.48 0.55
CA GLY A 620 -44.74 3.20 1.82
C GLY A 620 -43.42 3.96 1.97
N LEU A 621 -43.48 5.14 2.59
CA LEU A 621 -42.32 6.01 2.78
C LEU A 621 -41.59 5.75 4.11
N GLY A 622 -42.28 5.15 5.08
CA GLY A 622 -41.77 5.00 6.45
C GLY A 622 -41.60 6.36 7.13
N GLY A 623 -40.87 6.40 8.25
CA GLY A 623 -40.73 7.60 9.09
C GLY A 623 -39.73 8.66 8.59
N ALA A 624 -39.14 8.48 7.41
CA ALA A 624 -38.21 9.45 6.83
C ALA A 624 -38.99 10.61 6.20
N SER A 625 -38.60 11.85 6.49
CA SER A 625 -39.24 13.06 5.93
C SER A 625 -38.96 13.26 4.43
N CYS A 626 -38.07 12.46 3.84
CA CYS A 626 -37.65 12.53 2.45
C CYS A 626 -36.94 11.23 2.04
N GLY A 627 -36.73 11.05 0.75
CA GLY A 627 -35.94 9.93 0.22
C GLY A 627 -36.10 9.77 -1.28
N SER A 628 -35.59 8.66 -1.82
CA SER A 628 -35.79 8.31 -3.22
C SER A 628 -36.00 6.82 -3.44
N PHE A 629 -36.67 6.48 -4.54
CA PHE A 629 -36.92 5.09 -4.98
C PHE A 629 -36.66 4.94 -6.46
N THR A 630 -36.08 3.81 -6.85
CA THR A 630 -36.12 3.37 -8.25
C THR A 630 -37.47 2.71 -8.53
N TRP A 631 -38.20 3.23 -9.50
CA TRP A 631 -39.51 2.75 -9.93
C TRP A 631 -39.47 2.25 -11.38
N ARG A 632 -39.96 1.04 -11.64
CA ARG A 632 -40.06 0.49 -12.99
C ARG A 632 -41.41 0.86 -13.59
N LEU A 633 -41.41 1.53 -14.74
CA LEU A 633 -42.64 1.90 -15.43
C LEU A 633 -43.21 0.73 -16.23
N PRO A 634 -44.52 0.77 -16.57
CA PRO A 634 -45.16 -0.26 -17.39
C PRO A 634 -44.54 -0.39 -18.78
N SER A 635 -44.77 -1.54 -19.42
CA SER A 635 -44.37 -1.80 -20.81
C SER A 635 -45.33 -1.18 -21.85
N SER A 636 -46.44 -0.60 -21.39
CA SER A 636 -47.37 0.14 -22.24
C SER A 636 -46.87 1.57 -22.44
N ALA A 637 -46.84 2.04 -23.70
CA ALA A 637 -46.61 3.45 -23.99
C ALA A 637 -47.67 4.32 -23.30
N GLY A 638 -47.26 5.45 -22.74
CA GLY A 638 -48.16 6.29 -21.96
C GLY A 638 -47.45 7.35 -21.13
N GLN A 639 -48.24 8.17 -20.45
CA GLN A 639 -47.74 9.20 -19.54
C GLN A 639 -48.15 8.87 -18.10
N TYR A 640 -47.19 9.01 -17.20
CA TYR A 640 -47.32 8.62 -15.79
C TYR A 640 -46.85 9.73 -14.87
N ASP A 641 -47.42 9.79 -13.68
CA ASP A 641 -47.02 10.69 -12.61
C ASP A 641 -47.03 9.97 -11.25
N PHE A 642 -46.29 10.54 -10.30
CA PHE A 642 -46.18 10.00 -8.94
C PHE A 642 -46.79 10.97 -7.95
N ARG A 643 -47.69 10.47 -7.10
CA ARG A 643 -48.44 11.28 -6.14
C ARG A 643 -48.16 10.79 -4.73
N MET A 644 -47.81 11.70 -3.82
CA MET A 644 -47.56 11.43 -2.41
C MET A 644 -48.81 11.75 -1.58
N PHE A 645 -49.13 10.90 -0.61
CA PHE A 645 -50.28 11.06 0.28
C PHE A 645 -49.89 10.92 1.75
N GLN A 646 -50.69 11.52 2.64
CA GLN A 646 -50.50 11.48 4.09
C GLN A 646 -50.60 10.05 4.68
N SER A 647 -51.49 9.22 4.13
CA SER A 647 -51.67 7.81 4.49
C SER A 647 -52.34 7.03 3.38
N ASP A 648 -52.20 5.69 3.39
CA ASP A 648 -52.96 4.82 2.48
C ASP A 648 -54.44 4.76 2.85
N ILE A 649 -55.30 4.40 1.88
CA ILE A 649 -56.71 4.13 2.11
C ILE A 649 -56.82 2.74 2.70
N THR A 650 -56.96 2.66 4.02
CA THR A 650 -57.41 1.43 4.68
C THR A 650 -58.91 1.51 4.94
N SER A 651 -59.58 0.35 5.01
CA SER A 651 -61.03 0.22 5.19
C SER A 651 -61.53 0.64 6.59
N TYR A 652 -60.63 1.02 7.52
CA TYR A 652 -60.96 1.47 8.86
C TYR A 652 -60.37 2.86 9.13
N ASN A 653 -61.25 3.86 9.18
CA ASN A 653 -61.07 5.20 9.74
C ASN A 653 -59.99 6.12 9.13
N GLN A 654 -60.47 6.96 8.19
CA GLN A 654 -60.22 8.40 8.05
C GLN A 654 -58.93 8.95 8.69
N GLY A 655 -57.82 8.76 8.00
CA GLY A 655 -56.71 9.71 7.95
C GLY A 655 -56.61 10.24 6.53
N ALA A 656 -56.93 11.52 6.34
CA ALA A 656 -56.68 12.34 5.15
C ALA A 656 -56.00 11.63 3.96
N TYR A 657 -56.76 11.11 2.98
CA TYR A 657 -56.21 10.80 1.65
C TYR A 657 -55.96 12.09 0.88
N VAL A 658 -55.12 12.94 1.47
CA VAL A 658 -54.78 14.26 0.99
C VAL A 658 -53.54 14.09 0.15
N ASN A 659 -53.68 14.41 -1.14
CA ASN A 659 -52.55 14.53 -2.04
C ASN A 659 -51.65 15.65 -1.49
N LEU A 660 -50.45 15.27 -1.10
CA LEU A 660 -49.44 16.15 -0.54
C LEU A 660 -48.58 16.78 -1.64
N ALA A 661 -48.25 16.00 -2.68
CA ALA A 661 -47.43 16.47 -3.78
C ALA A 661 -47.53 15.53 -4.98
N GLN A 662 -47.30 16.09 -6.16
CA GLN A 662 -47.33 15.39 -7.44
C GLN A 662 -46.03 15.67 -8.21
N SER A 663 -45.49 14.65 -8.88
CA SER A 663 -44.29 14.77 -9.70
C SER A 663 -44.55 15.44 -11.04
N ASN A 664 -43.45 15.76 -11.74
CA ASN A 664 -43.49 15.95 -13.19
C ASN A 664 -43.99 14.68 -13.90
N VAL A 665 -44.45 14.86 -15.14
CA VAL A 665 -44.87 13.74 -16.01
C VAL A 665 -43.66 12.98 -16.53
N VAL A 666 -43.75 11.65 -16.53
CA VAL A 666 -42.81 10.73 -17.16
C VAL A 666 -43.49 10.08 -18.38
N THR A 667 -42.85 10.16 -19.54
CA THR A 667 -43.34 9.54 -20.77
C THR A 667 -42.65 8.20 -21.02
N VAL A 668 -43.44 7.13 -21.12
CA VAL A 668 -43.00 5.85 -21.68
C VAL A 668 -43.20 5.92 -23.19
N GLY A 669 -42.09 6.05 -23.90
CA GLY A 669 -42.04 6.27 -25.36
C GLY A 669 -42.16 4.99 -26.17
#